data_AF-A0A955AIJ0-F1
#
_entry.id   AF-A0A955AIJ0-F1
#
_cell.length_a   1.000
_cell.length_b   1.000
_cell.length_c   1.000
_cell.angle_alpha   90.00
_cell.angle_beta   90.00
_cell.angle_gamma   90.00
#
_symmetry.space_group_name_H-M   'P 1'
#
loop_
_entity.id
_entity.type
_entity.pdbx_description
1 polymer ?
#
loop_
_entity_poly.entity_id
_entity_poly.type
_entity_poly.pdbx_seq_one_letter_code
_entity_poly.pdbx_strand_id
1 'polypeptide(L)'
;MRRALIGLIAICLIGLGIVTWLRRGVLGNPTTDAASHLFSIGNFSQSIHQIDSLTINELTTDKALLLANCYRRLGQIDRFEAALNDARKLDADREARNLAQRLLDTQIGKFAQSPDEQLHDLVSAGVEVNDAALAVVLGLVASNRVPATDQVFSLWESLIKPQSASAELLFARAIVNRTKENSQTAVEELLASIELFPDYELAYLALAETYAQPPRSDHRRAKQTLQFFVEKFPNNVEGIWRLATEQRKLADCESALVTLKKGQDSQNLHLARAEAFFDLGNYAQAVEEFKYAGLGRIEELVPQIDRAFSMTLAGSGGPAETLVKQVTKVSMALAFDRQLPLSSQLFAISLERVARIRRYIDLVSKQPIFVDDPGLTQALQATRTLTTPAPITPPQVGLPIPDSVSTHPGYSSYLKHCSHCHGVAGDGFGPAARHLFPLPRNFRREPLRIVSTTNRVASDSDLIHVIREGMPGASMPAFNNLSQSELESLIAVIRTFIYQGLQEQWSKLRDDDQITDDEFRDAWVENRSSPGAMLDIPVFPEPSKSTLLAGREAFLQVGCIQCHRLDDATVPQQWDVLGRPTPARQLSVDAFRGGSDCANIYRRIVLGIPGTSHPELTGVSQETLIALTQYVCSLHSETLAPNSNADRLQQLYSMQAED
;
A
#
# COMPACT_ATOMS: atom_id res chain seq x y z
N MET A 1 37.03 49.30 -16.28
CA MET A 1 38.08 48.89 -17.26
C MET A 1 39.45 48.57 -16.64
N ARG A 2 39.55 48.06 -15.40
CA ARG A 2 40.79 47.46 -14.83
C ARG A 2 40.58 46.06 -14.23
N ARG A 3 39.47 45.40 -14.53
CA ARG A 3 39.13 44.04 -14.08
C ARG A 3 38.88 43.03 -15.22
N ALA A 4 39.17 43.42 -16.48
CA ALA A 4 39.02 42.57 -17.66
C ALA A 4 40.37 42.16 -18.30
N LEU A 5 41.51 42.43 -17.64
CA LEU A 5 42.86 42.12 -18.18
C LEU A 5 43.62 41.05 -17.37
N ILE A 6 43.07 40.58 -16.25
CA ILE A 6 43.68 39.51 -15.43
C ILE A 6 43.10 38.13 -15.82
N GLY A 7 41.96 38.11 -16.53
CA GLY A 7 41.27 36.89 -16.98
C GLY A 7 41.78 36.25 -18.28
N LEU A 8 42.88 36.72 -18.88
CA LEU A 8 43.39 36.18 -20.16
C LEU A 8 44.87 35.76 -20.15
N ILE A 9 45.56 35.87 -19.01
CA ILE A 9 46.97 35.43 -18.85
C ILE A 9 47.08 34.09 -18.07
N ALA A 10 46.03 33.66 -17.36
CA ALA A 10 46.00 32.38 -16.66
C ALA A 10 45.63 31.17 -17.56
N ILE A 11 45.27 31.39 -18.82
CA ILE A 11 44.86 30.33 -19.77
C ILE A 11 45.99 29.95 -20.75
N CYS A 12 47.14 30.64 -20.74
CA CYS A 12 48.28 30.34 -21.64
C CYS A 12 49.56 29.83 -20.95
N LEU A 13 49.52 29.48 -19.66
CA LEU A 13 50.62 28.74 -18.99
C LEU A 13 50.22 27.29 -18.66
N ILE A 14 49.34 26.73 -19.51
CA ILE A 14 49.06 25.30 -19.63
C ILE A 14 49.87 24.82 -20.85
N GLY A 15 51.17 24.64 -20.67
CA GLY A 15 52.07 24.26 -21.76
C GLY A 15 53.51 24.23 -21.31
N LEU A 16 54.02 23.02 -21.04
CA LEU A 16 55.38 22.69 -20.62
C LEU A 16 55.77 23.09 -19.18
N GLY A 17 55.83 22.08 -18.32
CA GLY A 17 56.65 22.11 -17.10
C GLY A 17 55.85 22.04 -15.80
N ILE A 18 55.45 20.83 -15.41
CA ILE A 18 55.65 20.23 -14.08
C ILE A 18 55.31 18.74 -14.27
N VAL A 19 56.32 18.00 -14.72
CA VAL A 19 56.46 16.58 -14.47
C VAL A 19 57.04 16.49 -13.06
N THR A 20 56.45 15.62 -12.24
CA THR A 20 56.73 15.37 -10.81
C THR A 20 56.04 16.32 -9.81
N TRP A 21 55.35 15.69 -8.85
CA TRP A 21 54.81 16.27 -7.61
C TRP A 21 53.36 16.81 -7.64
N LEU A 22 52.38 15.90 -7.64
CA LEU A 22 51.17 15.88 -6.79
C LEU A 22 50.29 14.67 -7.19
N ARG A 23 50.70 13.47 -6.75
CA ARG A 23 49.88 12.25 -6.67
C ARG A 23 49.80 11.86 -5.19
N ARG A 24 48.83 12.41 -4.48
CA ARG A 24 48.38 11.92 -3.17
C ARG A 24 46.90 12.27 -3.03
N GLY A 25 46.07 11.41 -3.59
CA GLY A 25 44.62 11.40 -3.39
C GLY A 25 44.18 9.95 -3.36
N VAL A 26 43.95 9.44 -2.14
CA VAL A 26 43.07 8.32 -1.69
C VAL A 26 43.07 6.98 -2.46
N LEU A 27 43.93 6.79 -3.47
CA LEU A 27 44.33 5.49 -3.98
C LEU A 27 45.84 5.42 -3.88
N GLY A 28 46.35 4.40 -3.19
CA GLY A 28 47.77 4.08 -3.11
C GLY A 28 48.42 4.06 -4.51
N ASN A 29 49.74 4.27 -4.53
CA ASN A 29 50.59 4.27 -5.72
C ASN A 29 50.04 3.40 -6.88
N PRO A 30 49.94 3.92 -8.11
CA PRO A 30 49.66 3.11 -9.27
C PRO A 30 50.95 2.39 -9.68
N THR A 31 51.29 1.37 -8.91
CA THR A 31 52.09 0.24 -9.37
C THR A 31 51.13 -0.91 -9.54
N THR A 32 50.61 -1.08 -10.76
CA THR A 32 50.31 -2.39 -11.38
C THR A 32 49.90 -3.53 -10.43
N ASP A 33 48.81 -3.37 -9.67
CA ASP A 33 48.14 -4.49 -9.01
C ASP A 33 47.02 -5.00 -9.91
N ALA A 34 47.03 -6.30 -10.20
CA ALA A 34 46.09 -6.93 -11.13
C ALA A 34 44.63 -6.72 -10.69
N ALA A 35 44.38 -6.74 -9.37
CA ALA A 35 43.05 -6.50 -8.81
C ALA A 35 42.52 -5.09 -9.07
N SER A 36 43.35 -4.06 -8.94
CA SER A 36 42.96 -2.67 -9.22
C SER A 36 42.69 -2.44 -10.71
N HIS A 37 43.46 -3.10 -11.59
CA HIS A 37 43.20 -3.05 -13.03
C HIS A 37 41.86 -3.70 -13.37
N LEU A 38 41.57 -4.90 -12.84
CA LEU A 38 40.30 -5.60 -13.01
C LEU A 38 39.11 -4.75 -12.54
N PHE A 39 39.24 -4.08 -11.40
CA PHE A 39 38.22 -3.14 -10.91
C PHE A 39 37.98 -1.99 -11.90
N SER A 40 39.07 -1.39 -12.43
CA SER A 40 38.98 -0.24 -13.34
C SER A 40 38.31 -0.54 -14.68
N ILE A 41 38.30 -1.80 -15.11
CA ILE A 41 37.63 -2.26 -16.34
C ILE A 41 36.27 -2.90 -16.07
N GLY A 42 35.81 -2.88 -14.82
CA GLY A 42 34.49 -3.38 -14.45
C GLY A 42 34.38 -4.88 -14.17
N ASN A 43 35.51 -5.59 -14.07
CA ASN A 43 35.59 -7.02 -13.75
C ASN A 43 35.72 -7.22 -12.23
N PHE A 44 34.66 -6.85 -11.52
CA PHE A 44 34.62 -6.80 -10.06
C PHE A 44 34.75 -8.18 -9.41
N SER A 45 34.10 -9.21 -9.97
CA SER A 45 34.12 -10.57 -9.42
C SER A 45 35.52 -11.19 -9.50
N GLN A 46 36.25 -10.97 -10.59
CA GLN A 46 37.63 -11.42 -10.70
C GLN A 46 38.58 -10.61 -9.82
N SER A 47 38.32 -9.30 -9.67
CA SER A 47 39.07 -8.46 -8.73
C SER A 47 38.92 -8.99 -7.29
N ILE A 48 37.69 -9.32 -6.86
CA ILE A 48 37.42 -9.98 -5.57
C ILE A 48 38.19 -11.30 -5.47
N HIS A 49 38.08 -12.20 -6.45
CA HIS A 49 38.77 -13.49 -6.43
C HIS A 49 40.30 -13.35 -6.29
N GLN A 50 40.91 -12.35 -6.94
CA GLN A 50 42.34 -12.07 -6.78
C GLN A 50 42.70 -11.67 -5.35
N ILE A 51 41.87 -10.84 -4.71
CA ILE A 51 42.11 -10.39 -3.33
C ILE A 51 41.84 -11.52 -2.33
N ASP A 52 40.77 -12.29 -2.51
CA ASP A 52 40.38 -13.40 -1.63
C ASP A 52 41.41 -14.55 -1.63
N SER A 53 42.24 -14.64 -2.68
CA SER A 53 43.33 -15.64 -2.76
C SER A 53 44.54 -15.31 -1.88
N LEU A 54 44.57 -14.12 -1.27
CA LEU A 54 45.67 -13.67 -0.42
C LEU A 54 45.54 -14.22 1.00
N THR A 55 46.66 -14.46 1.66
CA THR A 55 46.70 -14.81 3.08
C THR A 55 46.40 -13.59 3.96
N ILE A 56 46.02 -13.82 5.23
CA ILE A 56 45.76 -12.74 6.22
C ILE A 56 46.97 -11.79 6.38
N ASN A 57 48.19 -12.29 6.19
CA ASN A 57 49.41 -11.48 6.29
C ASN A 57 49.72 -10.67 5.01
N GLU A 58 49.03 -10.95 3.91
CA GLU A 58 49.21 -10.30 2.59
C GLU A 58 48.08 -9.28 2.28
N LEU A 59 47.02 -9.27 3.09
CA LEU A 59 45.91 -8.33 2.94
C LEU A 59 46.31 -6.94 3.48
N THR A 60 46.43 -5.98 2.57
CA THR A 60 46.71 -4.58 2.90
C THR A 60 45.42 -3.77 3.08
N THR A 61 45.53 -2.60 3.72
CA THR A 61 44.43 -1.64 3.86
C THR A 61 43.79 -1.27 2.51
N ASP A 62 44.62 -1.05 1.49
CA ASP A 62 44.18 -0.65 0.15
C ASP A 62 43.38 -1.77 -0.54
N LYS A 63 43.77 -3.03 -0.34
CA LYS A 63 43.06 -4.19 -0.88
C LYS A 63 41.74 -4.45 -0.17
N ALA A 64 41.68 -4.25 1.16
CA ALA A 64 40.43 -4.35 1.91
C ALA A 64 39.42 -3.26 1.49
N LEU A 65 39.89 -2.03 1.23
CA LEU A 65 39.05 -0.95 0.69
C LEU A 65 38.61 -1.21 -0.76
N LEU A 66 39.49 -1.75 -1.60
CA LEU A 66 39.15 -2.17 -2.95
C LEU A 66 38.08 -3.26 -2.94
N LEU A 67 38.21 -4.26 -2.05
CA LEU A 67 37.23 -5.32 -1.86
C LEU A 67 35.86 -4.77 -1.46
N ALA A 68 35.82 -3.83 -0.51
CA ALA A 68 34.60 -3.11 -0.16
C ALA A 68 33.98 -2.44 -1.41
N ASN A 69 34.76 -1.69 -2.18
CA ASN A 69 34.25 -1.04 -3.39
C ASN A 69 33.73 -2.04 -4.45
N CYS A 70 34.38 -3.20 -4.63
CA CYS A 70 33.85 -4.27 -5.49
C CYS A 70 32.46 -4.74 -5.02
N TYR A 71 32.31 -5.03 -3.72
CA TYR A 71 31.03 -5.45 -3.16
C TYR A 71 29.95 -4.37 -3.28
N ARG A 72 30.29 -3.08 -3.10
CA ARG A 72 29.37 -1.96 -3.34
C ARG A 72 28.90 -1.92 -4.79
N ARG A 73 29.81 -2.04 -5.77
CA ARG A 73 29.47 -2.03 -7.21
C ARG A 73 28.55 -3.18 -7.58
N LEU A 74 28.73 -4.34 -6.94
CA LEU A 74 27.86 -5.52 -7.12
C LEU A 74 26.59 -5.49 -6.26
N GLY A 75 26.36 -4.45 -5.46
CA GLY A 75 25.18 -4.33 -4.59
C GLY A 75 25.17 -5.28 -3.37
N GLN A 76 26.31 -5.86 -2.99
CA GLN A 76 26.45 -6.82 -1.89
C GLN A 76 26.73 -6.08 -0.57
N ILE A 77 25.70 -5.42 -0.01
CA ILE A 77 25.82 -4.51 1.14
C ILE A 77 26.43 -5.19 2.38
N ASP A 78 25.96 -6.38 2.77
CA ASP A 78 26.47 -7.07 3.96
C ASP A 78 27.98 -7.39 3.83
N ARG A 79 28.42 -7.75 2.62
CA ARG A 79 29.83 -8.03 2.32
C ARG A 79 30.66 -6.76 2.25
N PHE A 80 30.08 -5.66 1.76
CA PHE A 80 30.69 -4.33 1.83
C PHE A 80 30.98 -3.95 3.30
N GLU A 81 30.00 -4.10 4.19
CA GLU A 81 30.16 -3.75 5.60
C GLU A 81 31.21 -4.63 6.29
N ALA A 82 31.24 -5.93 5.97
CA ALA A 82 32.28 -6.85 6.46
C ALA A 82 33.68 -6.42 5.99
N ALA A 83 33.85 -6.13 4.68
CA ALA A 83 35.12 -5.68 4.13
C ALA A 83 35.58 -4.33 4.72
N LEU A 84 34.65 -3.41 4.96
CA LEU A 84 34.97 -2.12 5.59
C LEU A 84 35.38 -2.28 7.07
N ASN A 85 34.78 -3.25 7.77
CA ASN A 85 35.18 -3.63 9.13
C ASN A 85 36.58 -4.25 9.15
N ASP A 86 36.94 -5.07 8.18
CA ASP A 86 38.28 -5.65 8.08
C ASP A 86 39.32 -4.59 7.73
N ALA A 87 39.00 -3.65 6.82
CA ALA A 87 39.83 -2.48 6.57
C ALA A 87 40.09 -1.67 7.85
N ARG A 88 39.07 -1.52 8.73
CA ARG A 88 39.22 -0.86 10.03
C ARG A 88 40.16 -1.64 10.96
N LYS A 89 40.09 -2.98 11.00
CA LYS A 89 40.99 -3.81 11.83
C LYS A 89 42.45 -3.74 11.37
N LEU A 90 42.66 -3.45 10.08
CA LEU A 90 43.99 -3.25 9.48
C LEU A 90 44.50 -1.80 9.60
N ASP A 91 43.86 -0.97 10.42
CA ASP A 91 44.18 0.45 10.61
C ASP A 91 44.13 1.29 9.32
N ALA A 92 43.21 0.96 8.41
CA ALA A 92 42.97 1.80 7.22
C ALA A 92 42.52 3.21 7.61
N ASP A 93 43.01 4.19 6.84
CA ASP A 93 42.73 5.60 7.02
C ASP A 93 41.24 5.88 7.23
N ARG A 94 40.94 6.72 8.21
CA ARG A 94 39.56 6.99 8.62
C ARG A 94 38.79 7.76 7.54
N GLU A 95 39.45 8.67 6.83
CA GLU A 95 38.82 9.45 5.76
C GLU A 95 38.47 8.56 4.57
N ALA A 96 39.38 7.65 4.18
CA ALA A 96 39.13 6.67 3.12
C ALA A 96 37.93 5.75 3.44
N ARG A 97 37.84 5.24 4.68
CA ARG A 97 36.68 4.43 5.12
C ARG A 97 35.38 5.22 5.12
N ASN A 98 35.42 6.46 5.60
CA ASN A 98 34.24 7.34 5.60
C ASN A 98 33.79 7.68 4.16
N LEU A 99 34.73 7.86 3.23
CA LEU A 99 34.42 8.12 1.83
C LEU A 99 33.74 6.93 1.17
N ALA A 100 34.23 5.70 1.41
CA ALA A 100 33.59 4.48 0.93
C ALA A 100 32.15 4.34 1.46
N GLN A 101 31.92 4.63 2.75
CA GLN A 101 30.57 4.61 3.34
C GLN A 101 29.66 5.68 2.72
N ARG A 102 30.15 6.91 2.53
CA ARG A 102 29.40 7.99 1.86
C ARG A 102 28.98 7.61 0.44
N LEU A 103 29.84 6.91 -0.30
CA LEU A 103 29.52 6.40 -1.63
C LEU A 103 28.40 5.37 -1.61
N LEU A 104 28.43 4.42 -0.67
CA LEU A 104 27.33 3.47 -0.48
C LEU A 104 26.03 4.20 -0.13
N ASP A 105 26.07 5.10 0.86
CA ASP A 105 24.89 5.86 1.30
C ASP A 105 24.27 6.66 0.14
N THR A 106 25.11 7.28 -0.69
CA THR A 106 24.67 7.97 -1.92
C THR A 106 24.00 6.98 -2.89
N GLN A 107 24.63 5.82 -3.15
CA GLN A 107 24.13 4.80 -4.08
C GLN A 107 22.77 4.21 -3.67
N ILE A 108 22.49 4.13 -2.38
CA ILE A 108 21.21 3.62 -1.85
C ILE A 108 20.18 4.74 -1.59
N GLY A 109 20.45 5.97 -2.05
CA GLY A 109 19.49 7.08 -2.03
C GLY A 109 19.49 7.91 -0.74
N LYS A 110 20.47 7.75 0.15
CA LYS A 110 20.66 8.62 1.31
C LYS A 110 21.49 9.84 0.91
N PHE A 111 20.81 10.90 0.52
CA PHE A 111 21.44 12.17 0.15
C PHE A 111 21.61 13.07 1.37
N ALA A 112 22.82 13.60 1.58
CA ALA A 112 23.07 14.62 2.59
C ALA A 112 22.75 16.04 2.08
N GLN A 113 22.75 16.21 0.76
CA GLN A 113 22.59 17.49 0.06
C GLN A 113 21.92 17.28 -1.32
N SER A 114 21.85 18.33 -2.15
CA SER A 114 21.30 18.17 -3.50
C SER A 114 22.16 17.20 -4.35
N PRO A 115 21.59 16.50 -5.35
CA PRO A 115 22.33 15.52 -6.15
C PRO A 115 23.58 16.09 -6.83
N ASP A 116 23.52 17.32 -7.34
CA ASP A 116 24.65 17.99 -8.02
C ASP A 116 25.76 18.36 -7.03
N GLU A 117 25.39 18.91 -5.88
CA GLU A 117 26.33 19.19 -4.80
C GLU A 117 26.97 17.89 -4.31
N GLN A 118 26.18 16.81 -4.16
CA GLN A 118 26.66 15.50 -3.73
C GLN A 118 27.70 14.94 -4.71
N LEU A 119 27.45 15.08 -6.02
CA LEU A 119 28.40 14.70 -7.07
C LEU A 119 29.70 15.54 -6.96
N HIS A 120 29.58 16.87 -6.88
CA HIS A 120 30.75 17.75 -6.75
C HIS A 120 31.59 17.45 -5.52
N ASP A 121 30.96 17.17 -4.39
CA ASP A 121 31.66 16.85 -3.14
C ASP A 121 32.39 15.51 -3.20
N LEU A 122 31.80 14.49 -3.82
CA LEU A 122 32.44 13.19 -3.99
C LEU A 122 33.65 13.30 -4.92
N VAL A 123 33.52 14.02 -6.02
CA VAL A 123 34.64 14.28 -6.95
C VAL A 123 35.75 15.09 -6.27
N SER A 124 35.37 16.12 -5.50
CA SER A 124 36.33 16.94 -4.74
C SER A 124 37.04 16.15 -3.63
N ALA A 125 36.39 15.13 -3.06
CA ALA A 125 36.97 14.19 -2.12
C ALA A 125 37.87 13.12 -2.78
N GLY A 126 38.03 13.15 -4.11
CA GLY A 126 38.93 12.27 -4.86
C GLY A 126 38.29 11.01 -5.44
N VAL A 127 36.95 10.89 -5.43
CA VAL A 127 36.25 9.82 -6.14
C VAL A 127 36.33 10.07 -7.66
N GLU A 128 36.50 9.00 -8.43
CA GLU A 128 36.47 9.08 -9.89
C GLU A 128 35.07 9.53 -10.38
N VAL A 129 35.04 10.38 -11.41
CA VAL A 129 33.83 11.08 -11.86
C VAL A 129 32.72 10.11 -12.26
N ASN A 130 33.03 9.06 -13.02
CA ASN A 130 32.03 8.07 -13.45
C ASN A 130 31.46 7.28 -12.27
N ASP A 131 32.30 6.87 -11.31
CA ASP A 131 31.85 6.15 -10.11
C ASP A 131 30.98 7.04 -9.20
N ALA A 132 31.36 8.30 -8.99
CA ALA A 132 30.59 9.27 -8.21
C ALA A 132 29.22 9.57 -8.87
N ALA A 133 29.21 9.83 -10.18
CA ALA A 133 27.99 10.14 -10.91
C ALA A 133 27.06 8.92 -11.01
N LEU A 134 27.61 7.73 -11.25
CA LEU A 134 26.84 6.49 -11.22
C LEU A 134 26.18 6.25 -9.85
N ALA A 135 26.91 6.45 -8.75
CA ALA A 135 26.35 6.32 -7.41
C ALA A 135 25.18 7.30 -7.19
N VAL A 136 25.31 8.56 -7.61
CA VAL A 136 24.22 9.54 -7.51
C VAL A 136 23.00 9.13 -8.34
N VAL A 137 23.19 8.69 -9.59
CA VAL A 137 22.08 8.25 -10.46
C VAL A 137 21.37 7.03 -9.86
N LEU A 138 22.10 6.02 -9.40
CA LEU A 138 21.52 4.85 -8.76
C LEU A 138 20.75 5.22 -7.48
N GLY A 139 21.26 6.16 -6.69
CA GLY A 139 20.58 6.68 -5.50
C GLY A 139 19.29 7.42 -5.83
N LEU A 140 19.25 8.18 -6.92
CA LEU A 140 18.05 8.85 -7.40
C LEU A 140 16.99 7.83 -7.86
N VAL A 141 17.40 6.77 -8.55
CA VAL A 141 16.51 5.66 -8.90
C VAL A 141 15.98 4.96 -7.65
N ALA A 142 16.85 4.62 -6.70
CA ALA A 142 16.48 3.94 -5.45
C ALA A 142 15.52 4.76 -4.57
N SER A 143 15.61 6.09 -4.62
CA SER A 143 14.72 7.02 -3.89
C SER A 143 13.49 7.46 -4.70
N ASN A 144 13.22 6.84 -5.85
CA ASN A 144 12.12 7.16 -6.75
C ASN A 144 12.11 8.63 -7.24
N ARG A 145 13.30 9.20 -7.45
CA ARG A 145 13.54 10.58 -7.91
C ARG A 145 14.08 10.62 -9.35
N VAL A 146 13.56 9.75 -10.22
CA VAL A 146 14.03 9.56 -11.61
C VAL A 146 14.11 10.87 -12.41
N PRO A 147 13.19 11.84 -12.33
CA PRO A 147 13.31 13.09 -13.09
C PRO A 147 14.58 13.91 -12.76
N ALA A 148 15.12 13.78 -11.56
CA ALA A 148 16.34 14.50 -11.17
C ALA A 148 17.62 13.94 -11.84
N THR A 149 17.56 12.77 -12.49
CA THR A 149 18.74 12.20 -13.16
C THR A 149 19.17 13.01 -14.38
N ASP A 150 18.26 13.74 -15.03
CA ASP A 150 18.55 14.47 -16.27
C ASP A 150 19.58 15.61 -16.03
N GLN A 151 19.47 16.28 -14.87
CA GLN A 151 20.42 17.29 -14.44
C GLN A 151 21.80 16.67 -14.13
N VAL A 152 21.81 15.54 -13.43
CA VAL A 152 23.05 14.80 -13.09
C VAL A 152 23.74 14.29 -14.35
N PHE A 153 23.00 13.79 -15.35
CA PHE A 153 23.58 13.38 -16.63
C PHE A 153 24.23 14.55 -17.36
N SER A 154 23.57 15.70 -17.41
CA SER A 154 24.11 16.92 -18.03
C SER A 154 25.42 17.36 -17.35
N LEU A 155 25.44 17.32 -16.01
CA LEU A 155 26.64 17.64 -15.25
C LEU A 155 27.74 16.60 -15.46
N TRP A 156 27.41 15.30 -15.42
CA TRP A 156 28.36 14.21 -15.68
C TRP A 156 29.04 14.37 -17.04
N GLU A 157 28.27 14.61 -18.10
CA GLU A 157 28.79 14.84 -19.44
C GLU A 157 29.72 16.06 -19.53
N SER A 158 29.49 17.10 -18.72
CA SER A 158 30.37 18.27 -18.67
C SER A 158 31.69 18.01 -17.93
N LEU A 159 31.71 17.05 -17.00
CA LEU A 159 32.88 16.69 -16.19
C LEU A 159 33.81 15.70 -16.89
N ILE A 160 33.28 14.92 -17.85
CA ILE A 160 34.07 14.01 -18.69
C ILE A 160 34.54 14.71 -19.97
N LYS A 161 35.67 14.25 -20.55
CA LYS A 161 36.21 14.89 -21.76
C LYS A 161 35.24 14.73 -22.94
N PRO A 162 35.07 15.76 -23.81
CA PRO A 162 34.29 15.62 -25.03
C PRO A 162 34.81 14.42 -25.85
N GLN A 163 33.91 13.52 -26.26
CA GLN A 163 34.16 12.25 -26.97
C GLN A 163 34.56 11.03 -26.10
N SER A 164 34.64 11.14 -24.77
CA SER A 164 34.87 9.97 -23.90
C SER A 164 33.53 9.37 -23.46
N ALA A 165 32.91 8.53 -24.31
CA ALA A 165 31.79 7.71 -23.84
C ALA A 165 32.30 6.73 -22.78
N SER A 166 31.72 6.75 -21.58
CA SER A 166 32.00 5.77 -20.52
C SER A 166 30.95 4.68 -20.52
N ALA A 167 31.37 3.44 -20.25
CA ALA A 167 30.43 2.32 -20.10
C ALA A 167 29.45 2.56 -18.94
N GLU A 168 29.90 3.22 -17.88
CA GLU A 168 29.08 3.61 -16.72
C GLU A 168 27.98 4.59 -17.10
N LEU A 169 28.25 5.59 -17.94
CA LEU A 169 27.24 6.56 -18.37
C LEU A 169 26.15 5.89 -19.19
N LEU A 170 26.53 5.04 -20.16
CA LEU A 170 25.59 4.27 -20.97
C LEU A 170 24.78 3.29 -20.11
N PHE A 171 25.43 2.61 -19.18
CA PHE A 171 24.75 1.73 -18.22
C PHE A 171 23.76 2.52 -17.36
N ALA A 172 24.14 3.67 -16.81
CA ALA A 172 23.27 4.50 -15.98
C ALA A 172 22.04 4.99 -16.76
N ARG A 173 22.22 5.42 -18.01
CA ARG A 173 21.11 5.78 -18.89
C ARG A 173 20.19 4.60 -19.15
N ALA A 174 20.75 3.41 -19.36
CA ALA A 174 19.95 2.21 -19.58
C ALA A 174 19.09 1.87 -18.36
N ILE A 175 19.63 1.96 -17.15
CA ILE A 175 18.87 1.77 -15.91
C ILE A 175 17.72 2.78 -15.83
N VAL A 176 17.97 4.07 -16.12
CA VAL A 176 16.92 5.10 -16.12
C VAL A 176 15.87 4.84 -17.20
N ASN A 177 16.27 4.51 -18.42
CA ASN A 177 15.34 4.15 -19.51
C ASN A 177 14.47 2.95 -19.14
N ARG A 178 15.06 1.96 -18.47
CA ARG A 178 14.34 0.79 -17.96
C ARG A 178 13.29 1.16 -16.91
N THR A 179 13.59 2.11 -16.01
CA THR A 179 12.58 2.63 -15.06
C THR A 179 11.48 3.45 -15.74
N LYS A 180 11.76 4.05 -16.90
CA LYS A 180 10.78 4.75 -17.75
C LYS A 180 10.06 3.81 -18.74
N GLU A 181 10.20 2.49 -18.58
CA GLU A 181 9.64 1.45 -19.48
C GLU A 181 10.12 1.51 -20.96
N ASN A 182 11.23 2.21 -21.22
CA ASN A 182 11.86 2.30 -22.54
C ASN A 182 12.85 1.15 -22.78
N SER A 183 12.36 -0.09 -22.72
CA SER A 183 13.23 -1.29 -22.73
C SER A 183 14.10 -1.43 -23.98
N GLN A 184 13.63 -0.98 -25.15
CA GLN A 184 14.40 -1.06 -26.39
C GLN A 184 15.65 -0.16 -26.34
N THR A 185 15.48 1.09 -25.91
CA THR A 185 16.58 2.04 -25.74
C THR A 185 17.55 1.56 -24.66
N ALA A 186 17.04 1.01 -23.55
CA ALA A 186 17.88 0.43 -22.51
C ALA A 186 18.75 -0.72 -23.05
N VAL A 187 18.21 -1.60 -23.90
CA VAL A 187 18.99 -2.67 -24.55
C VAL A 187 20.08 -2.10 -25.45
N GLU A 188 19.77 -1.09 -26.27
CA GLU A 188 20.74 -0.44 -27.17
C GLU A 188 21.89 0.21 -26.39
N GLU A 189 21.59 0.91 -25.30
CA GLU A 189 22.59 1.53 -24.42
C GLU A 189 23.45 0.50 -23.69
N LEU A 190 22.88 -0.63 -23.25
CA LEU A 190 23.63 -1.71 -22.60
C LEU A 190 24.56 -2.44 -23.59
N LEU A 191 24.10 -2.67 -24.81
CA LEU A 191 24.94 -3.25 -25.87
C LEU A 191 26.10 -2.32 -26.23
N ALA A 192 25.84 -1.01 -26.35
CA ALA A 192 26.89 -0.02 -26.58
C ALA A 192 27.88 0.07 -25.40
N SER A 193 27.39 -0.05 -24.15
CA SER A 193 28.23 -0.13 -22.95
C SER A 193 29.17 -1.34 -23.00
N ILE A 194 28.64 -2.51 -23.36
CA ILE A 194 29.41 -3.75 -23.52
C ILE A 194 30.42 -3.66 -24.67
N GLU A 195 30.06 -3.01 -25.78
CA GLU A 195 30.97 -2.83 -26.92
C GLU A 195 32.18 -1.98 -26.53
N LEU A 196 31.97 -0.91 -25.75
CA LEU A 196 33.05 -0.05 -25.26
C LEU A 196 33.91 -0.73 -24.19
N PHE A 197 33.28 -1.44 -23.25
CA PHE A 197 33.96 -2.14 -22.15
C PHE A 197 33.45 -3.58 -22.05
N PRO A 198 34.04 -4.51 -22.81
CA PRO A 198 33.60 -5.90 -22.84
C PRO A 198 33.69 -6.63 -21.50
N ASP A 199 34.49 -6.13 -20.55
CA ASP A 199 34.66 -6.76 -19.23
C ASP A 199 33.77 -6.13 -18.14
N TYR A 200 32.86 -5.23 -18.50
CA TYR A 200 31.97 -4.57 -17.55
C TYR A 200 30.79 -5.46 -17.15
N GLU A 201 30.93 -6.14 -16.01
CA GLU A 201 29.99 -7.17 -15.56
C GLU A 201 28.54 -6.69 -15.43
N LEU A 202 28.37 -5.48 -14.90
CA LEU A 202 27.04 -4.93 -14.58
C LEU A 202 26.19 -4.73 -15.83
N ALA A 203 26.80 -4.38 -16.97
CA ALA A 203 26.06 -4.18 -18.21
C ALA A 203 25.42 -5.48 -18.73
N TYR A 204 26.13 -6.62 -18.63
CA TYR A 204 25.57 -7.92 -18.99
C TYR A 204 24.43 -8.35 -18.07
N LEU A 205 24.60 -8.18 -16.76
CA LEU A 205 23.58 -8.54 -15.77
C LEU A 205 22.31 -7.69 -15.97
N ALA A 206 22.47 -6.39 -16.21
CA ALA A 206 21.35 -5.50 -16.51
C ALA A 206 20.72 -5.78 -17.87
N LEU A 207 21.49 -6.19 -18.89
CA LEU A 207 20.95 -6.58 -20.20
C LEU A 207 20.05 -7.80 -20.08
N ALA A 208 20.52 -8.84 -19.39
CA ALA A 208 19.72 -10.02 -19.13
C ALA A 208 18.44 -9.71 -18.34
N GLU A 209 18.55 -8.86 -17.32
CA GLU A 209 17.40 -8.40 -16.52
C GLU A 209 16.39 -7.61 -17.37
N THR A 210 16.88 -6.76 -18.28
CA THR A 210 16.03 -5.97 -19.20
C THR A 210 15.29 -6.88 -20.17
N TYR A 211 15.91 -7.95 -20.66
CA TYR A 211 15.20 -8.98 -21.43
C TYR A 211 14.17 -9.74 -20.60
N ALA A 212 14.43 -9.99 -19.31
CA ALA A 212 13.50 -10.74 -18.45
C ALA A 212 12.31 -9.89 -17.93
N GLN A 213 12.32 -8.57 -18.12
CA GLN A 213 11.33 -7.66 -17.54
C GLN A 213 9.97 -7.67 -18.29
N PRO A 214 8.83 -7.73 -17.58
CA PRO A 214 7.50 -7.56 -18.17
C PRO A 214 7.32 -6.17 -18.83
N PRO A 215 6.40 -5.99 -19.80
CA PRO A 215 5.41 -6.96 -20.30
C PRO A 215 5.91 -7.86 -21.45
N ARG A 216 7.10 -7.61 -22.00
CA ARG A 216 7.68 -8.37 -23.12
C ARG A 216 8.91 -9.19 -22.70
N SER A 217 8.75 -10.04 -21.69
CA SER A 217 9.83 -10.89 -21.19
C SER A 217 10.31 -11.90 -22.25
N ASP A 218 11.60 -11.84 -22.61
CA ASP A 218 12.31 -12.81 -23.44
C ASP A 218 13.34 -13.57 -22.60
N HIS A 219 12.85 -14.55 -21.82
CA HIS A 219 13.68 -15.40 -20.98
C HIS A 219 14.72 -16.21 -21.76
N ARG A 220 14.51 -16.45 -23.06
CA ARG A 220 15.49 -17.16 -23.90
C ARG A 220 16.71 -16.28 -24.17
N ARG A 221 16.51 -15.01 -24.53
CA ARG A 221 17.61 -14.04 -24.69
C ARG A 221 18.30 -13.75 -23.37
N ALA A 222 17.54 -13.62 -22.28
CA ALA A 222 18.11 -13.47 -20.94
C ALA A 222 19.02 -14.65 -20.59
N LYS A 223 18.55 -15.89 -20.77
CA LYS A 223 19.35 -17.12 -20.60
C LYS A 223 20.61 -17.10 -21.47
N GLN A 224 20.50 -16.82 -22.77
CA GLN A 224 21.66 -16.80 -23.68
C GLN A 224 22.71 -15.78 -23.26
N THR A 225 22.27 -14.57 -22.87
CA THR A 225 23.14 -13.51 -22.37
C THR A 225 23.87 -13.96 -21.10
N LEU A 226 23.15 -14.61 -20.17
CA LEU A 226 23.72 -15.10 -18.92
C LEU A 226 24.61 -16.33 -19.10
N GLN A 227 24.35 -17.20 -20.10
CA GLN A 227 25.23 -18.31 -20.44
C GLN A 227 26.60 -17.81 -20.89
N PHE A 228 26.60 -16.86 -21.83
CA PHE A 228 27.84 -16.18 -22.26
C PHE A 228 28.53 -15.50 -21.08
N PHE A 229 27.76 -14.80 -20.23
CA PHE A 229 28.28 -14.13 -19.05
C PHE A 229 28.97 -15.11 -18.08
N VAL A 230 28.34 -16.23 -17.72
CA VAL A 230 28.91 -17.20 -16.77
C VAL A 230 30.16 -17.90 -17.33
N GLU A 231 30.23 -18.11 -18.64
CA GLU A 231 31.45 -18.60 -19.29
C GLU A 231 32.59 -17.58 -19.22
N LYS A 232 32.28 -16.30 -19.40
CA LYS A 232 33.25 -15.20 -19.35
C LYS A 232 33.68 -14.83 -17.94
N PHE A 233 32.76 -14.84 -16.97
CA PHE A 233 32.95 -14.43 -15.57
C PHE A 233 32.58 -15.59 -14.62
N PRO A 234 33.34 -16.69 -14.61
CA PRO A 234 32.98 -17.91 -13.87
C PRO A 234 32.94 -17.73 -12.35
N ASN A 235 33.57 -16.68 -11.82
CA ASN A 235 33.59 -16.37 -10.38
C ASN A 235 32.42 -15.47 -9.94
N ASN A 236 31.58 -15.00 -10.87
CA ASN A 236 30.43 -14.17 -10.54
C ASN A 236 29.23 -15.04 -10.13
N VAL A 237 29.06 -15.19 -8.80
CA VAL A 237 27.97 -15.97 -8.19
C VAL A 237 26.57 -15.44 -8.56
N GLU A 238 26.43 -14.12 -8.71
CA GLU A 238 25.15 -13.50 -9.09
C GLU A 238 24.73 -13.92 -10.51
N GLY A 239 25.66 -13.93 -11.46
CA GLY A 239 25.40 -14.42 -12.82
C GLY A 239 25.05 -15.91 -12.85
N ILE A 240 25.73 -16.74 -12.06
CA ILE A 240 25.43 -18.17 -11.91
C ILE A 240 23.99 -18.35 -11.40
N TRP A 241 23.62 -17.60 -10.35
CA TRP A 241 22.29 -17.64 -9.76
C TRP A 241 21.20 -17.14 -10.73
N ARG A 242 21.43 -16.01 -11.42
CA ARG A 242 20.49 -15.48 -12.43
C ARG A 242 20.33 -16.44 -13.60
N LEU A 243 21.42 -17.04 -14.09
CA LEU A 243 21.35 -18.03 -15.17
C LEU A 243 20.49 -19.23 -14.77
N ALA A 244 20.73 -19.78 -13.57
CA ALA A 244 19.94 -20.88 -13.05
C ALA A 244 18.45 -20.52 -12.90
N THR A 245 18.17 -19.28 -12.50
CA THR A 245 16.79 -18.75 -12.41
C THR A 245 16.11 -18.71 -13.77
N GLU A 246 16.77 -18.18 -14.80
CA GLU A 246 16.22 -18.14 -16.17
C GLU A 246 16.09 -19.54 -16.79
N GLN A 247 17.02 -20.46 -16.50
CA GLN A 247 16.92 -21.87 -16.86
C GLN A 247 15.66 -22.52 -16.25
N ARG A 248 15.40 -22.31 -14.96
CA ARG A 248 14.20 -22.82 -14.28
C ARG A 248 12.90 -22.24 -14.83
N LYS A 249 12.86 -20.93 -15.12
CA LYS A 249 11.68 -20.30 -15.78
C LYS A 249 11.38 -20.91 -17.14
N LEU A 250 12.41 -21.41 -17.83
CA LEU A 250 12.29 -22.14 -19.10
C LEU A 250 12.11 -23.66 -18.91
N ALA A 251 11.83 -24.13 -17.68
CA ALA A 251 11.70 -25.53 -17.31
C ALA A 251 12.95 -26.40 -17.55
N ASP A 252 14.14 -25.79 -17.63
CA ASP A 252 15.45 -26.43 -17.81
C ASP A 252 16.17 -26.60 -16.46
N CYS A 253 15.49 -27.24 -15.50
CA CYS A 253 15.95 -27.33 -14.11
C CYS A 253 17.19 -28.20 -13.92
N GLU A 254 17.40 -29.21 -14.78
CA GLU A 254 18.62 -30.04 -14.73
C GLU A 254 19.87 -29.21 -15.06
N SER A 255 19.81 -28.39 -16.11
CA SER A 255 20.89 -27.47 -16.44
C SER A 255 21.09 -26.42 -15.35
N ALA A 256 20.01 -25.96 -14.71
CA ALA A 256 20.10 -25.06 -13.55
C ALA A 256 20.91 -25.68 -12.41
N LEU A 257 20.69 -26.96 -12.07
CA LEU A 257 21.49 -27.66 -11.06
C LEU A 257 22.97 -27.78 -11.46
N VAL A 258 23.26 -28.04 -12.74
CA VAL A 258 24.65 -28.06 -13.24
C VAL A 258 25.30 -26.69 -13.13
N THR A 259 24.58 -25.62 -13.50
CA THR A 259 25.03 -24.23 -13.37
C THR A 259 25.34 -23.89 -11.91
N LEU A 260 24.43 -24.19 -10.98
CA LEU A 260 24.57 -23.85 -9.55
C LEU A 260 25.76 -24.55 -8.87
N LYS A 261 26.23 -25.68 -9.40
CA LYS A 261 27.45 -26.38 -8.91
C LYS A 261 28.75 -25.65 -9.25
N LYS A 262 28.73 -24.68 -10.17
CA LYS A 262 29.92 -23.89 -10.54
C LYS A 262 30.28 -22.83 -9.50
N GLY A 263 29.31 -22.39 -8.70
CA GLY A 263 29.51 -21.35 -7.69
C GLY A 263 30.01 -21.92 -6.35
N GLN A 264 30.69 -21.09 -5.56
CA GLN A 264 31.08 -21.43 -4.20
C GLN A 264 29.85 -21.57 -3.28
N ASP A 265 29.86 -22.58 -2.41
CA ASP A 265 28.74 -22.85 -1.52
C ASP A 265 28.40 -21.64 -0.64
N SER A 266 27.12 -21.27 -0.68
CA SER A 266 26.55 -20.14 0.04
C SER A 266 25.06 -20.40 0.27
N GLN A 267 24.49 -19.74 1.27
CA GLN A 267 23.07 -19.86 1.59
C GLN A 267 22.17 -19.62 0.37
N ASN A 268 22.48 -18.61 -0.46
CA ASN A 268 21.71 -18.27 -1.66
C ASN A 268 21.76 -19.36 -2.73
N LEU A 269 22.92 -20.02 -2.92
CA LEU A 269 23.02 -21.13 -3.87
C LEU A 269 22.32 -22.39 -3.35
N HIS A 270 22.40 -22.69 -2.05
CA HIS A 270 21.60 -23.76 -1.44
C HIS A 270 20.11 -23.51 -1.65
N LEU A 271 19.63 -22.28 -1.43
CA LEU A 271 18.25 -21.92 -1.68
C LEU A 271 17.88 -22.14 -3.16
N ALA A 272 18.69 -21.67 -4.10
CA ALA A 272 18.43 -21.85 -5.52
C ALA A 272 18.44 -23.32 -5.97
N ARG A 273 19.32 -24.16 -5.40
CA ARG A 273 19.34 -25.61 -5.63
C ARG A 273 18.10 -26.29 -5.05
N ALA A 274 17.70 -25.91 -3.85
CA ALA A 274 16.48 -26.41 -3.22
C ALA A 274 15.26 -26.17 -4.11
N GLU A 275 15.15 -24.96 -4.65
CA GLU A 275 14.06 -24.63 -5.56
C GLU A 275 14.16 -25.37 -6.91
N ALA A 276 15.36 -25.58 -7.45
CA ALA A 276 15.53 -26.37 -8.67
C ALA A 276 15.12 -27.84 -8.48
N PHE A 277 15.50 -28.45 -7.34
CA PHE A 277 15.05 -29.78 -6.96
C PHE A 277 13.54 -29.85 -6.73
N PHE A 278 12.97 -28.82 -6.10
CA PHE A 278 11.53 -28.69 -5.92
C PHE A 278 10.79 -28.69 -7.26
N ASP A 279 11.25 -27.88 -8.23
CA ASP A 279 10.64 -27.79 -9.56
C ASP A 279 10.75 -29.11 -10.35
N LEU A 280 11.77 -29.95 -10.06
CA LEU A 280 11.91 -31.30 -10.60
C LEU A 280 11.07 -32.36 -9.87
N GLY A 281 10.40 -32.01 -8.78
CA GLY A 281 9.68 -32.96 -7.91
C GLY A 281 10.60 -33.81 -7.01
N ASN A 282 11.88 -33.45 -6.90
CA ASN A 282 12.88 -34.12 -6.06
C ASN A 282 12.84 -33.54 -4.63
N TYR A 283 11.73 -33.76 -3.92
CA TYR A 283 11.45 -33.08 -2.67
C TYR A 283 12.40 -33.42 -1.51
N ALA A 284 12.93 -34.64 -1.46
CA ALA A 284 13.90 -35.04 -0.44
C ALA A 284 15.20 -34.21 -0.55
N GLN A 285 15.74 -34.07 -1.75
CA GLN A 285 16.91 -33.23 -2.02
C GLN A 285 16.60 -31.75 -1.80
N ALA A 286 15.40 -31.30 -2.16
CA ALA A 286 14.97 -29.92 -1.90
C ALA A 286 14.99 -29.61 -0.38
N VAL A 287 14.45 -30.51 0.44
CA VAL A 287 14.47 -30.38 1.91
C VAL A 287 15.90 -30.38 2.46
N GLU A 288 16.80 -31.18 1.89
CA GLU A 288 18.21 -31.19 2.28
C GLU A 288 18.90 -29.85 1.98
N GLU A 289 18.73 -29.31 0.78
CA GLU A 289 19.27 -28.00 0.40
C GLU A 289 18.66 -26.86 1.23
N PHE A 290 17.37 -26.92 1.57
CA PHE A 290 16.75 -25.96 2.50
C PHE A 290 17.40 -26.03 3.89
N LYS A 291 17.78 -27.21 4.39
CA LYS A 291 18.51 -27.32 5.67
C LYS A 291 19.86 -26.61 5.62
N TYR A 292 20.63 -26.80 4.54
CA TYR A 292 21.90 -26.09 4.36
C TYR A 292 21.72 -24.57 4.20
N ALA A 293 20.57 -24.13 3.67
CA ALA A 293 20.20 -22.72 3.62
C ALA A 293 19.71 -22.16 4.98
N GLY A 294 19.75 -22.93 6.07
CA GLY A 294 19.24 -22.52 7.38
C GLY A 294 17.71 -22.41 7.44
N LEU A 295 17.02 -23.28 6.70
CA LEU A 295 15.56 -23.36 6.58
C LEU A 295 15.06 -24.78 6.93
N GLY A 296 15.81 -25.48 7.78
CA GLY A 296 15.59 -26.89 8.08
C GLY A 296 14.70 -27.13 9.28
N ARG A 297 14.52 -26.11 10.13
CA ARG A 297 13.85 -26.22 11.43
C ARG A 297 12.79 -25.13 11.61
N ILE A 298 11.79 -25.41 12.46
CA ILE A 298 10.70 -24.45 12.74
C ILE A 298 11.26 -23.16 13.33
N GLU A 299 12.23 -23.26 14.24
CA GLU A 299 12.83 -22.13 14.94
C GLU A 299 13.55 -21.17 13.98
N GLU A 300 13.97 -21.66 12.81
CA GLU A 300 14.59 -20.86 11.74
C GLU A 300 13.55 -20.22 10.81
N LEU A 301 12.42 -20.90 10.60
CA LEU A 301 11.37 -20.50 9.67
C LEU A 301 10.38 -19.49 10.28
N VAL A 302 10.01 -19.65 11.56
CA VAL A 302 9.07 -18.75 12.24
C VAL A 302 9.51 -17.28 12.17
N PRO A 303 10.77 -16.91 12.45
CA PRO A 303 11.23 -15.54 12.30
C PRO A 303 11.06 -14.96 10.90
N GLN A 304 11.13 -15.79 9.85
CA GLN A 304 10.92 -15.33 8.47
C GLN A 304 9.45 -15.07 8.17
N ILE A 305 8.56 -15.91 8.71
CA ILE A 305 7.11 -15.69 8.63
C ILE A 305 6.75 -14.39 9.39
N ASP A 306 7.31 -14.18 10.58
CA ASP A 306 7.07 -12.98 11.39
C ASP A 306 7.62 -11.71 10.74
N ARG A 307 8.78 -11.81 10.08
CA ARG A 307 9.36 -10.73 9.29
C ARG A 307 8.47 -10.40 8.08
N ALA A 308 8.01 -11.42 7.35
CA ALA A 308 7.10 -11.23 6.23
C ALA A 308 5.79 -10.55 6.67
N PHE A 309 5.20 -11.03 7.77
CA PHE A 309 4.04 -10.43 8.41
C PHE A 309 4.26 -8.95 8.74
N SER A 310 5.37 -8.63 9.42
CA SER A 310 5.71 -7.26 9.80
C SER A 310 5.91 -6.35 8.60
N MET A 311 6.59 -6.85 7.55
CA MET A 311 6.77 -6.14 6.28
C MET A 311 5.45 -5.86 5.58
N THR A 312 4.53 -6.83 5.56
CA THR A 312 3.18 -6.64 5.00
C THR A 312 2.43 -5.54 5.75
N LEU A 313 2.45 -5.54 7.08
CA LEU A 313 1.81 -4.49 7.88
C LEU A 313 2.43 -3.10 7.68
N ALA A 314 3.72 -3.04 7.32
CA ALA A 314 4.45 -1.81 7.02
C ALA A 314 4.34 -1.36 5.55
N GLY A 315 3.52 -2.02 4.72
CA GLY A 315 3.35 -1.69 3.30
C GLY A 315 4.50 -2.16 2.38
N SER A 316 5.44 -2.96 2.88
CA SER A 316 6.58 -3.49 2.13
C SER A 316 6.20 -4.80 1.39
N GLY A 317 5.28 -4.72 0.44
CA GLY A 317 4.65 -5.88 -0.22
C GLY A 317 5.62 -6.83 -0.94
N GLY A 318 6.52 -6.32 -1.78
CA GLY A 318 7.42 -7.16 -2.60
C GLY A 318 8.39 -8.04 -1.79
N PRO A 319 9.16 -7.47 -0.84
CA PRO A 319 10.00 -8.26 0.05
C PRO A 319 9.22 -9.27 0.91
N ALA A 320 8.04 -8.88 1.40
CA ALA A 320 7.17 -9.78 2.17
C ALA A 320 6.72 -10.98 1.32
N GLU A 321 6.28 -10.74 0.08
CA GLU A 321 5.83 -11.78 -0.83
C GLU A 321 6.93 -12.81 -1.13
N THR A 322 8.18 -12.35 -1.27
CA THR A 322 9.34 -13.22 -1.49
C THR A 322 9.54 -14.20 -0.33
N LEU A 323 9.50 -13.71 0.91
CA LEU A 323 9.62 -14.55 2.11
C LEU A 323 8.45 -15.53 2.25
N VAL A 324 7.22 -15.09 1.97
CA VAL A 324 6.04 -15.97 2.00
C VAL A 324 6.17 -17.11 0.98
N LYS A 325 6.59 -16.80 -0.25
CA LYS A 325 6.82 -17.81 -1.31
C LYS A 325 7.88 -18.83 -0.87
N GLN A 326 8.97 -18.37 -0.28
CA GLN A 326 10.05 -19.23 0.22
C GLN A 326 9.55 -20.19 1.30
N VAL A 327 8.90 -19.68 2.36
CA VAL A 327 8.35 -20.53 3.43
C VAL A 327 7.30 -21.51 2.90
N THR A 328 6.48 -21.08 1.95
CA THR A 328 5.46 -21.94 1.33
C THR A 328 6.11 -23.10 0.59
N LYS A 329 7.16 -22.85 -0.20
CA LYS A 329 7.92 -23.93 -0.89
C LYS A 329 8.55 -24.91 0.10
N VAL A 330 9.15 -24.43 1.18
CA VAL A 330 9.70 -25.29 2.25
C VAL A 330 8.59 -26.16 2.84
N SER A 331 7.44 -25.56 3.17
CA SER A 331 6.28 -26.27 3.74
C SER A 331 5.73 -27.35 2.80
N MET A 332 5.66 -27.06 1.49
CA MET A 332 5.26 -28.01 0.46
C MET A 332 6.29 -29.12 0.26
N ALA A 333 7.58 -28.79 0.20
CA ALA A 333 8.66 -29.78 0.06
C ALA A 333 8.63 -30.79 1.20
N LEU A 334 8.46 -30.31 2.44
CA LEU A 334 8.30 -31.14 3.63
C LEU A 334 7.06 -32.04 3.55
N ALA A 335 5.93 -31.53 3.05
CA ALA A 335 4.72 -32.34 2.89
C ALA A 335 4.94 -33.50 1.90
N PHE A 336 5.51 -33.20 0.73
CA PHE A 336 5.75 -34.19 -0.31
C PHE A 336 6.88 -35.17 0.05
N ASP A 337 7.84 -34.76 0.88
CA ASP A 337 8.84 -35.63 1.52
C ASP A 337 8.29 -36.40 2.73
N ARG A 338 6.97 -36.38 2.96
CA ARG A 338 6.26 -37.11 4.04
C ARG A 338 6.60 -36.66 5.46
N GLN A 339 7.15 -35.46 5.63
CA GLN A 339 7.36 -34.80 6.92
C GLN A 339 6.12 -34.00 7.34
N LEU A 340 4.96 -34.66 7.35
CA LEU A 340 3.65 -34.02 7.57
C LEU A 340 3.54 -33.22 8.88
N PRO A 341 4.02 -33.69 10.04
CA PRO A 341 3.89 -32.92 11.28
C PRO A 341 4.57 -31.55 11.21
N LEU A 342 5.75 -31.49 10.60
CA LEU A 342 6.51 -30.26 10.43
C LEU A 342 5.83 -29.32 9.44
N SER A 343 5.37 -29.86 8.30
CA SER A 343 4.63 -29.11 7.30
C SER A 343 3.31 -28.52 7.85
N SER A 344 2.52 -29.31 8.58
CA SER A 344 1.26 -28.86 9.18
C SER A 344 1.46 -27.74 10.20
N GLN A 345 2.54 -27.80 11.00
CA GLN A 345 2.87 -26.73 11.93
C GLN A 345 3.20 -25.42 11.20
N LEU A 346 4.00 -25.48 10.14
CA LEU A 346 4.34 -24.28 9.34
C LEU A 346 3.12 -23.68 8.64
N PHE A 347 2.23 -24.51 8.08
CA PHE A 347 0.97 -24.04 7.51
C PHE A 347 0.07 -23.39 8.56
N ALA A 348 -0.03 -23.96 9.76
CA ALA A 348 -0.83 -23.39 10.84
C ALA A 348 -0.31 -22.01 11.27
N ILE A 349 1.02 -21.87 11.43
CA ILE A 349 1.65 -20.58 11.77
C ILE A 349 1.41 -19.55 10.67
N SER A 350 1.60 -19.94 9.41
CA SER A 350 1.42 -19.04 8.25
C SER A 350 -0.04 -18.58 8.12
N LEU A 351 -1.00 -19.50 8.29
CA LEU A 351 -2.42 -19.20 8.27
C LEU A 351 -2.83 -18.26 9.41
N GLU A 352 -2.24 -18.44 10.59
CA GLU A 352 -2.45 -17.56 11.73
C GLU A 352 -2.00 -16.12 11.41
N ARG A 353 -0.83 -15.93 10.79
CA ARG A 353 -0.34 -14.60 10.36
C ARG A 353 -1.25 -13.95 9.31
N VAL A 354 -1.74 -14.72 8.34
CA VAL A 354 -2.71 -14.23 7.35
C VAL A 354 -4.02 -13.81 8.03
N ALA A 355 -4.51 -14.60 8.98
CA ALA A 355 -5.71 -14.25 9.75
C ALA A 355 -5.51 -12.95 10.55
N ARG A 356 -4.31 -12.74 11.12
CA ARG A 356 -3.94 -11.49 11.78
C ARG A 356 -3.88 -10.30 10.84
N ILE A 357 -3.33 -10.44 9.62
CA ILE A 357 -3.33 -9.37 8.63
C ILE A 357 -4.76 -8.93 8.31
N ARG A 358 -5.66 -9.89 8.04
CA ARG A 358 -7.08 -9.60 7.80
C ARG A 358 -7.73 -8.91 8.98
N ARG A 359 -7.45 -9.38 10.20
CA ARG A 359 -7.94 -8.76 11.42
C ARG A 359 -7.42 -7.33 11.59
N TYR A 360 -6.14 -7.12 11.31
CA TYR A 360 -5.52 -5.80 11.39
C TYR A 360 -6.19 -4.81 10.44
N ILE A 361 -6.40 -5.19 9.18
CA ILE A 361 -7.10 -4.37 8.18
C ILE A 361 -8.52 -4.03 8.65
N ASP A 362 -9.27 -5.01 9.18
CA ASP A 362 -10.60 -4.81 9.77
C ASP A 362 -10.61 -3.87 11.00
N LEU A 363 -9.52 -3.81 11.76
CA LEU A 363 -9.42 -2.89 12.90
C LEU A 363 -8.98 -1.49 12.48
N VAL A 364 -8.06 -1.37 11.53
CA VAL A 364 -7.64 -0.08 10.97
C VAL A 364 -8.83 0.63 10.31
N SER A 365 -9.66 -0.11 9.58
CA SER A 365 -10.89 0.42 8.99
C SER A 365 -11.89 0.96 10.04
N LYS A 366 -11.76 0.57 11.32
CA LYS A 366 -12.62 1.04 12.40
C LYS A 366 -12.08 2.25 13.14
N GLN A 367 -10.81 2.62 12.97
CA GLN A 367 -10.20 3.76 13.65
C GLN A 367 -10.91 5.10 13.39
N PRO A 368 -11.34 5.42 12.15
CA PRO A 368 -12.09 6.65 11.91
C PRO A 368 -13.47 6.68 12.58
N ILE A 369 -14.02 5.50 12.92
CA ILE A 369 -15.35 5.34 13.51
C ILE A 369 -15.27 5.40 15.04
N PHE A 370 -14.26 4.75 15.62
CA PHE A 370 -14.04 4.65 17.06
C PHE A 370 -12.75 5.39 17.44
N VAL A 371 -12.78 6.71 17.24
CA VAL A 371 -11.68 7.60 17.59
C VAL A 371 -11.37 7.45 19.08
N ASP A 372 -10.09 7.28 19.40
CA ASP A 372 -9.56 7.12 20.77
C ASP A 372 -10.15 5.95 21.59
N ASP A 373 -10.74 4.93 20.94
CA ASP A 373 -11.24 3.74 21.66
C ASP A 373 -10.06 2.89 22.21
N PRO A 374 -9.95 2.73 23.54
CA PRO A 374 -8.84 1.98 24.15
C PRO A 374 -8.84 0.50 23.78
N GLY A 375 -10.03 -0.10 23.59
CA GLY A 375 -10.18 -1.49 23.21
C GLY A 375 -9.73 -1.76 21.77
N LEU A 376 -10.04 -0.84 20.86
CA LEU A 376 -9.56 -0.86 19.47
C LEU A 376 -8.04 -0.70 19.42
N THR A 377 -7.49 0.25 20.20
CA THR A 377 -6.04 0.47 20.29
C THR A 377 -5.32 -0.76 20.80
N GLN A 378 -5.82 -1.39 21.87
CA GLN A 378 -5.26 -2.64 22.41
C GLN A 378 -5.35 -3.79 21.40
N ALA A 379 -6.48 -3.93 20.69
CA ALA A 379 -6.65 -4.98 19.69
C ALA A 379 -5.70 -4.82 18.50
N LEU A 380 -5.49 -3.59 18.03
CA LEU A 380 -4.51 -3.27 16.99
C LEU A 380 -3.09 -3.61 17.43
N GLN A 381 -2.71 -3.20 18.64
CA GLN A 381 -1.41 -3.49 19.21
C GLN A 381 -1.19 -5.00 19.32
N ALA A 382 -2.14 -5.73 19.91
CA ALA A 382 -2.02 -7.18 20.08
C ALA A 382 -1.93 -7.93 18.75
N THR A 383 -2.60 -7.43 17.71
CA THR A 383 -2.51 -8.00 16.36
C THR A 383 -1.11 -7.77 15.79
N ARG A 384 -0.56 -6.55 15.89
CA ARG A 384 0.79 -6.21 15.42
C ARG A 384 1.91 -6.95 16.17
N THR A 385 1.79 -7.10 17.49
CA THR A 385 2.84 -7.70 18.34
C THR A 385 2.71 -9.21 18.50
N LEU A 386 1.81 -9.86 17.75
CA LEU A 386 1.56 -11.30 17.80
C LEU A 386 1.17 -11.83 19.20
N THR A 387 0.72 -10.94 20.10
CA THR A 387 0.24 -11.34 21.42
C THR A 387 -1.21 -11.81 21.34
N THR A 388 -1.67 -12.52 22.37
CA THR A 388 -3.08 -12.95 22.46
C THR A 388 -3.99 -11.72 22.38
N PRO A 389 -4.98 -11.68 21.47
CA PRO A 389 -5.85 -10.52 21.36
C PRO A 389 -6.66 -10.34 22.63
N ALA A 390 -6.67 -9.13 23.19
CA ALA A 390 -7.68 -8.77 24.17
C ALA A 390 -9.06 -8.89 23.50
N PRO A 391 -10.08 -9.47 24.17
CA PRO A 391 -11.45 -9.38 23.69
C PRO A 391 -11.77 -7.90 23.52
N ILE A 392 -12.24 -7.50 22.34
CA ILE A 392 -12.67 -6.12 22.18
C ILE A 392 -13.88 -5.96 23.09
N THR A 393 -13.75 -5.15 24.13
CA THR A 393 -14.83 -4.84 25.08
C THR A 393 -15.70 -3.76 24.44
N PRO A 394 -17.04 -3.88 24.34
CA PRO A 394 -17.93 -2.87 23.75
C PRO A 394 -17.56 -1.46 24.24
N PRO A 395 -17.69 -0.39 23.42
CA PRO A 395 -17.34 0.95 23.86
C PRO A 395 -18.09 1.24 25.16
N GLN A 396 -17.34 1.34 26.26
CA GLN A 396 -17.87 1.57 27.61
C GLN A 396 -18.19 3.06 27.77
N VAL A 397 -19.09 3.58 26.94
CA VAL A 397 -19.73 4.87 27.19
C VAL A 397 -21.19 4.75 26.75
N GLY A 398 -21.94 3.92 27.47
CA GLY A 398 -23.39 3.98 27.41
C GLY A 398 -23.83 5.30 28.04
N LEU A 399 -24.61 6.12 27.34
CA LEU A 399 -25.32 7.20 28.02
C LEU A 399 -26.18 6.58 29.14
N PRO A 400 -26.40 7.26 30.28
CA PRO A 400 -27.28 6.74 31.31
C PRO A 400 -28.65 6.43 30.69
N ILE A 401 -29.23 5.30 31.08
CA ILE A 401 -30.59 4.93 30.66
C ILE A 401 -31.54 5.86 31.40
N PRO A 402 -32.30 6.70 30.71
CA PRO A 402 -33.17 7.64 31.40
C PRO A 402 -34.37 6.93 32.03
N ASP A 403 -34.83 7.41 33.19
CA ASP A 403 -35.88 6.74 33.95
C ASP A 403 -37.14 6.52 33.12
N SER A 404 -37.61 7.53 32.38
CA SER A 404 -38.84 7.41 31.57
C SER A 404 -38.73 6.45 30.39
N VAL A 405 -37.52 6.03 30.00
CA VAL A 405 -37.31 4.90 29.09
C VAL A 405 -37.35 3.59 29.85
N SER A 406 -36.60 3.49 30.94
CA SER A 406 -36.46 2.23 31.70
C SER A 406 -37.78 1.73 32.29
N THR A 407 -38.70 2.65 32.63
CA THR A 407 -40.03 2.34 33.15
C THR A 407 -41.08 2.16 32.06
N HIS A 408 -40.75 2.39 30.78
CA HIS A 408 -41.71 2.28 29.69
C HIS A 408 -42.08 0.81 29.44
N PRO A 409 -43.38 0.44 29.32
CA PRO A 409 -43.80 -0.95 29.14
C PRO A 409 -43.14 -1.68 27.95
N GLY A 410 -42.87 -0.93 26.86
CA GLY A 410 -42.19 -1.43 25.67
C GLY A 410 -40.68 -1.68 25.82
N TYR A 411 -40.03 -1.26 26.92
CA TYR A 411 -38.58 -1.31 27.04
C TYR A 411 -38.04 -2.75 27.12
N SER A 412 -38.80 -3.67 27.71
CA SER A 412 -38.47 -5.11 27.71
C SER A 412 -38.37 -5.67 26.28
N SER A 413 -39.29 -5.29 25.40
CA SER A 413 -39.27 -5.64 23.98
C SER A 413 -38.07 -5.00 23.27
N TYR A 414 -37.75 -3.74 23.59
CA TYR A 414 -36.58 -3.05 23.04
C TYR A 414 -35.27 -3.75 23.42
N LEU A 415 -35.13 -4.19 24.68
CA LEU A 415 -33.96 -4.94 25.13
C LEU A 415 -33.78 -6.24 24.35
N LYS A 416 -34.88 -6.96 24.10
CA LYS A 416 -34.89 -8.22 23.36
C LYS A 416 -34.54 -8.06 21.88
N HIS A 417 -35.02 -7.02 21.22
CA HIS A 417 -34.98 -6.91 19.76
C HIS A 417 -33.99 -5.87 19.22
N CYS A 418 -33.77 -4.77 19.93
CA CYS A 418 -33.08 -3.60 19.40
C CYS A 418 -31.74 -3.30 20.10
N SER A 419 -31.65 -3.57 21.41
CA SER A 419 -30.52 -3.10 22.24
C SER A 419 -29.16 -3.70 21.86
N HIS A 420 -29.14 -4.90 21.25
CA HIS A 420 -27.89 -5.56 20.85
C HIS A 420 -27.13 -4.75 19.79
N CYS A 421 -27.87 -4.00 18.96
CA CYS A 421 -27.30 -3.10 17.94
C CYS A 421 -27.37 -1.64 18.39
N HIS A 422 -28.52 -1.18 18.85
CA HIS A 422 -28.77 0.24 19.16
C HIS A 422 -28.35 0.67 20.57
N GLY A 423 -27.83 -0.25 21.40
CA GLY A 423 -27.43 0.02 22.78
C GLY A 423 -28.60 -0.03 23.74
N VAL A 424 -28.35 -0.30 25.02
CA VAL A 424 -29.41 -0.30 26.05
C VAL A 424 -29.99 1.09 26.28
N ALA A 425 -29.22 2.14 25.97
CA ALA A 425 -29.59 3.54 26.11
C ALA A 425 -29.97 4.21 24.77
N GLY A 426 -30.13 3.45 23.68
CA GLY A 426 -30.51 3.99 22.37
C GLY A 426 -29.42 4.85 21.71
N ASP A 427 -28.16 4.70 22.12
CA ASP A 427 -27.03 5.53 21.70
C ASP A 427 -26.26 4.97 20.49
N GLY A 428 -26.70 3.86 19.92
CA GLY A 428 -26.04 3.22 18.78
C GLY A 428 -24.81 2.39 19.14
N PHE A 429 -24.51 2.22 20.44
CA PHE A 429 -23.33 1.49 20.92
C PHE A 429 -23.68 0.12 21.52
N GLY A 430 -24.57 -0.62 20.87
CA GLY A 430 -24.84 -2.01 21.26
C GLY A 430 -23.60 -2.90 21.08
N PRO A 431 -23.53 -4.06 21.76
CA PRO A 431 -22.41 -5.00 21.62
C PRO A 431 -22.06 -5.37 20.18
N ALA A 432 -23.05 -5.41 19.28
CA ALA A 432 -22.82 -5.70 17.87
C ALA A 432 -22.33 -4.48 17.06
N ALA A 433 -22.53 -3.24 17.51
CA ALA A 433 -22.36 -2.03 16.70
C ALA A 433 -21.02 -1.93 15.97
N ARG A 434 -19.92 -2.36 16.60
CA ARG A 434 -18.56 -2.40 16.03
C ARG A 434 -18.34 -3.39 14.89
N HIS A 435 -19.29 -4.28 14.65
CA HIS A 435 -19.27 -5.26 13.58
C HIS A 435 -20.22 -4.86 12.44
N LEU A 436 -20.94 -3.75 12.58
CA LEU A 436 -21.99 -3.35 11.66
C LEU A 436 -21.56 -2.08 10.93
N PHE A 437 -21.75 -2.08 9.61
CA PHE A 437 -21.62 -0.90 8.79
C PHE A 437 -22.89 -0.70 7.94
N PRO A 438 -23.49 0.51 7.94
CA PRO A 438 -23.19 1.65 8.81
C PRO A 438 -23.45 1.32 10.28
N LEU A 439 -22.96 2.17 11.18
CA LEU A 439 -23.31 2.09 12.59
C LEU A 439 -24.83 2.10 12.80
N PRO A 440 -25.34 1.36 13.79
CA PRO A 440 -26.72 1.48 14.25
C PRO A 440 -27.06 2.92 14.60
N ARG A 441 -28.31 3.33 14.36
CA ARG A 441 -28.75 4.71 14.62
C ARG A 441 -28.69 5.01 16.13
N ASN A 442 -28.04 6.11 16.49
CA ASN A 442 -28.20 6.72 17.81
C ASN A 442 -29.52 7.51 17.85
N PHE A 443 -30.54 6.98 18.53
CA PHE A 443 -31.86 7.61 18.63
C PHE A 443 -31.86 8.92 19.41
N ARG A 444 -30.83 9.19 20.22
CA ARG A 444 -30.73 10.41 21.05
C ARG A 444 -30.01 11.57 20.36
N ARG A 445 -29.17 11.29 19.36
CA ARG A 445 -28.31 12.30 18.74
C ARG A 445 -28.49 12.46 17.24
N GLU A 446 -29.16 11.51 16.59
CA GLU A 446 -29.24 11.48 15.14
C GLU A 446 -30.68 11.48 14.63
N PRO A 447 -30.95 12.18 13.51
CA PRO A 447 -32.25 12.08 12.88
C PRO A 447 -32.45 10.69 12.26
N LEU A 448 -33.71 10.26 12.23
CA LEU A 448 -34.12 9.09 11.47
C LEU A 448 -34.03 9.39 9.96
N ARG A 449 -33.51 8.43 9.18
CA ARG A 449 -33.20 8.64 7.75
C ARG A 449 -34.37 8.35 6.80
N ILE A 450 -35.36 7.59 7.25
CA ILE A 450 -36.55 7.25 6.47
C ILE A 450 -37.69 8.10 7.01
N VAL A 451 -38.20 9.00 6.17
CA VAL A 451 -39.21 10.00 6.54
C VAL A 451 -40.26 10.13 5.44
N SER A 452 -41.51 10.30 5.82
CA SER A 452 -42.63 10.53 4.91
C SER A 452 -43.29 11.90 5.11
N THR A 453 -42.79 12.72 6.03
CA THR A 453 -43.38 14.02 6.38
C THR A 453 -42.59 15.20 5.81
N THR A 454 -43.29 16.30 5.55
CA THR A 454 -42.70 17.51 4.97
C THR A 454 -41.75 18.23 5.91
N ASN A 455 -41.91 18.10 7.23
CA ASN A 455 -40.94 18.60 8.21
C ASN A 455 -39.76 17.65 8.45
N ARG A 456 -39.69 16.54 7.70
CA ARG A 456 -38.61 15.54 7.75
C ARG A 456 -38.42 14.90 9.13
N VAL A 457 -39.48 14.83 9.94
CA VAL A 457 -39.53 14.06 11.18
C VAL A 457 -40.29 12.77 10.91
N ALA A 458 -39.63 11.62 11.06
CA ALA A 458 -40.22 10.32 10.75
C ALA A 458 -41.57 10.14 11.45
N SER A 459 -42.58 9.67 10.71
CA SER A 459 -43.88 9.27 11.23
C SER A 459 -43.82 7.91 11.91
N ASP A 460 -44.86 7.53 12.64
CA ASP A 460 -44.95 6.18 13.20
C ASP A 460 -45.06 5.13 12.09
N SER A 461 -45.71 5.45 10.97
CA SER A 461 -45.71 4.59 9.77
C SER A 461 -44.31 4.36 9.20
N ASP A 462 -43.44 5.38 9.21
CA ASP A 462 -42.04 5.22 8.77
C ASP A 462 -41.30 4.22 9.67
N LEU A 463 -41.49 4.34 10.99
CA LEU A 463 -40.88 3.43 11.97
C LEU A 463 -41.42 2.00 11.84
N ILE A 464 -42.73 1.84 11.67
CA ILE A 464 -43.36 0.53 11.42
C ILE A 464 -42.75 -0.12 10.18
N HIS A 465 -42.64 0.64 9.07
CA HIS A 465 -42.05 0.15 7.82
C HIS A 465 -40.62 -0.32 8.02
N VAL A 466 -39.76 0.51 8.64
CA VAL A 466 -38.36 0.16 8.90
C VAL A 466 -38.22 -1.03 9.85
N ILE A 467 -39.07 -1.16 10.87
CA ILE A 467 -38.99 -2.30 11.80
C ILE A 467 -39.46 -3.60 11.12
N ARG A 468 -40.56 -3.55 10.36
CA ARG A 468 -41.11 -4.74 9.70
C ARG A 468 -40.21 -5.25 8.58
N GLU A 469 -39.71 -4.36 7.73
CA GLU A 469 -38.92 -4.71 6.54
C GLU A 469 -37.40 -4.74 6.82
N GLY A 470 -36.98 -4.20 7.96
CA GLY A 470 -35.56 -3.97 8.23
C GLY A 470 -35.01 -2.82 7.39
N MET A 471 -33.69 -2.82 7.17
CA MET A 471 -33.03 -1.81 6.33
C MET A 471 -32.22 -2.47 5.22
N PRO A 472 -32.74 -2.54 3.98
CA PRO A 472 -32.05 -3.15 2.85
C PRO A 472 -30.61 -2.64 2.66
N GLY A 473 -29.70 -3.60 2.48
CA GLY A 473 -28.26 -3.39 2.36
C GLY A 473 -27.53 -3.12 3.69
N ALA A 474 -28.23 -2.90 4.81
CA ALA A 474 -27.65 -2.79 6.15
C ALA A 474 -27.89 -4.05 7.00
N SER A 475 -27.24 -4.14 8.16
CA SER A 475 -27.36 -5.30 9.06
C SER A 475 -28.61 -5.31 9.94
N MET A 476 -29.57 -4.40 9.70
CA MET A 476 -30.82 -4.34 10.45
C MET A 476 -31.83 -5.33 9.85
N PRO A 477 -32.17 -6.43 10.55
CA PRO A 477 -33.09 -7.43 10.02
C PRO A 477 -34.54 -6.96 10.05
N ALA A 478 -35.39 -7.67 9.31
CA ALA A 478 -36.84 -7.55 9.36
C ALA A 478 -37.41 -8.17 10.65
N PHE A 479 -38.33 -7.48 11.31
CA PHE A 479 -39.08 -7.97 12.48
C PHE A 479 -40.57 -8.16 12.15
N ASN A 480 -40.83 -8.89 11.07
CA ASN A 480 -42.17 -9.12 10.51
C ASN A 480 -43.15 -9.90 11.42
N ASN A 481 -42.64 -10.58 12.45
CA ASN A 481 -43.44 -11.39 13.38
C ASN A 481 -43.96 -10.63 14.61
N LEU A 482 -43.65 -9.34 14.75
CA LEU A 482 -44.15 -8.53 15.86
C LEU A 482 -45.63 -8.16 15.67
N SER A 483 -46.41 -8.28 16.75
CA SER A 483 -47.79 -7.80 16.75
C SER A 483 -47.86 -6.28 16.65
N GLN A 484 -49.02 -5.75 16.26
CA GLN A 484 -49.23 -4.31 16.15
C GLN A 484 -49.00 -3.58 17.49
N SER A 485 -49.45 -4.16 18.61
CA SER A 485 -49.24 -3.58 19.94
C SER A 485 -47.77 -3.61 20.38
N GLU A 486 -47.01 -4.65 19.99
CA GLU A 486 -45.57 -4.72 20.26
C GLU A 486 -44.80 -3.66 19.47
N LEU A 487 -45.18 -3.45 18.20
CA LEU A 487 -44.60 -2.41 17.35
C LEU A 487 -44.86 -1.01 17.93
N GLU A 488 -46.10 -0.71 18.30
CA GLU A 488 -46.46 0.57 18.92
C GLU A 488 -45.71 0.80 20.23
N SER A 489 -45.57 -0.25 21.05
CA SER A 489 -44.80 -0.18 22.30
C SER A 489 -43.31 0.07 22.08
N LEU A 490 -42.71 -0.56 21.06
CA LEU A 490 -41.31 -0.31 20.67
C LEU A 490 -41.12 1.11 20.12
N ILE A 491 -42.05 1.58 19.30
CA ILE A 491 -42.02 2.93 18.73
C ILE A 491 -42.09 3.97 19.83
N ALA A 492 -42.96 3.80 20.83
CA ALA A 492 -43.04 4.69 21.97
C ALA A 492 -41.72 4.76 22.77
N VAL A 493 -40.98 3.65 22.90
CA VAL A 493 -39.62 3.67 23.48
C VAL A 493 -38.65 4.48 22.61
N ILE A 494 -38.65 4.25 21.29
CA ILE A 494 -37.79 5.00 20.35
C ILE A 494 -38.10 6.49 20.39
N ARG A 495 -39.38 6.88 20.41
CA ARG A 495 -39.84 8.27 20.57
C ARG A 495 -39.35 8.87 21.88
N THR A 496 -39.40 8.11 22.97
CA THR A 496 -38.91 8.56 24.28
C THR A 496 -37.41 8.82 24.25
N PHE A 497 -36.61 7.94 23.61
CA PHE A 497 -35.19 8.20 23.39
C PHE A 497 -34.93 9.47 22.58
N ILE A 498 -35.68 9.68 21.49
CA ILE A 498 -35.56 10.88 20.64
C ILE A 498 -35.87 12.13 21.45
N TYR A 499 -36.99 12.14 22.18
CA TYR A 499 -37.43 13.26 22.99
C TYR A 499 -36.39 13.66 24.04
N GLN A 500 -35.85 12.67 24.78
CA GLN A 500 -34.79 12.92 25.76
C GLN A 500 -33.49 13.41 25.14
N GLY A 501 -33.09 12.81 24.01
CA GLY A 501 -31.92 13.24 23.27
C GLY A 501 -32.01 14.70 22.81
N LEU A 502 -33.19 15.14 22.39
CA LEU A 502 -33.47 16.54 22.04
C LEU A 502 -33.39 17.46 23.28
N GLN A 503 -33.91 17.05 24.44
CA GLN A 503 -33.76 17.81 25.69
C GLN A 503 -32.29 17.96 26.11
N GLU A 504 -31.47 16.92 25.92
CA GLU A 504 -30.04 16.95 26.22
C GLU A 504 -29.27 17.87 25.26
N GLN A 505 -29.60 17.83 23.97
CA GLN A 505 -29.03 18.72 22.97
C GLN A 505 -29.37 20.18 23.29
N TRP A 506 -30.63 20.47 23.65
CA TRP A 506 -31.06 21.78 24.10
C TRP A 506 -30.24 22.27 25.30
N SER A 507 -30.04 21.40 26.29
CA SER A 507 -29.30 21.73 27.51
C SER A 507 -27.84 22.11 27.21
N LYS A 508 -27.22 21.52 26.18
CA LYS A 508 -25.86 21.88 25.75
C LYS A 508 -25.78 23.18 24.94
N LEU A 509 -26.83 23.52 24.20
CA LEU A 509 -26.92 24.81 23.49
C LEU A 509 -27.05 26.00 24.45
N ARG A 510 -27.47 25.75 25.69
CA ARG A 510 -27.65 26.76 26.75
C ARG A 510 -26.34 27.26 27.38
N ASP A 511 -25.25 26.48 27.30
CA ASP A 511 -23.94 26.90 27.85
C ASP A 511 -23.29 28.04 27.02
N ASP A 512 -23.86 28.41 25.87
CA ASP A 512 -23.59 29.65 25.09
C ASP A 512 -24.70 30.71 25.34
N ASP A 513 -24.81 31.15 26.60
CA ASP A 513 -25.24 32.46 27.11
C ASP A 513 -26.45 33.27 26.56
N GLN A 514 -27.47 32.74 25.85
CA GLN A 514 -28.66 33.57 25.48
C GLN A 514 -30.08 32.96 25.49
N ILE A 515 -30.36 31.75 26.00
CA ILE A 515 -31.75 31.24 26.03
C ILE A 515 -32.09 30.53 27.36
N THR A 516 -33.00 31.13 28.15
CA THR A 516 -33.37 30.65 29.50
C THR A 516 -34.86 30.27 29.66
N ASP A 517 -35.63 30.16 28.58
CA ASP A 517 -37.07 29.90 28.67
C ASP A 517 -37.42 28.41 28.50
N ASP A 518 -37.98 27.79 29.55
CA ASP A 518 -38.42 26.39 29.55
C ASP A 518 -39.59 26.16 28.58
N GLU A 519 -40.46 27.15 28.33
CA GLU A 519 -41.52 27.04 27.32
C GLU A 519 -40.93 26.96 25.91
N PHE A 520 -39.84 27.69 25.67
CA PHE A 520 -39.13 27.63 24.39
C PHE A 520 -38.41 26.28 24.20
N ARG A 521 -37.88 25.67 25.27
CA ARG A 521 -37.34 24.30 25.23
C ARG A 521 -38.42 23.32 24.77
N ASP A 522 -39.57 23.32 25.43
CA ASP A 522 -40.60 22.31 25.17
C ASP A 522 -41.16 22.48 23.75
N ALA A 523 -41.36 23.71 23.28
CA ALA A 523 -41.72 24.00 21.89
C ALA A 523 -40.61 23.58 20.90
N TRP A 524 -39.33 23.77 21.24
CA TRP A 524 -38.20 23.38 20.38
C TRP A 524 -38.10 21.86 20.22
N VAL A 525 -38.28 21.13 21.31
CA VAL A 525 -38.26 19.67 21.35
C VAL A 525 -39.47 19.14 20.60
N GLU A 526 -40.68 19.61 20.92
CA GLU A 526 -41.92 19.18 20.30
C GLU A 526 -41.88 19.35 18.77
N ASN A 527 -41.45 20.52 18.29
CA ASN A 527 -41.31 20.78 16.85
C ASN A 527 -40.33 19.85 16.12
N ARG A 528 -39.40 19.21 16.84
CA ARG A 528 -38.37 18.30 16.29
C ARG A 528 -38.66 16.83 16.54
N SER A 529 -39.51 16.50 17.51
CA SER A 529 -39.95 15.12 17.79
C SER A 529 -41.24 14.76 17.06
N SER A 530 -42.08 15.75 16.74
CA SER A 530 -43.43 15.53 16.24
C SER A 530 -43.50 15.53 14.70
N PRO A 531 -44.06 14.47 14.10
CA PRO A 531 -44.20 14.37 12.65
C PRO A 531 -45.15 15.45 12.10
N GLY A 532 -44.73 16.13 11.03
CA GLY A 532 -45.57 17.10 10.31
C GLY A 532 -46.53 16.45 9.33
N ALA A 533 -47.04 17.24 8.39
CA ALA A 533 -47.93 16.75 7.33
C ALA A 533 -47.22 15.70 6.46
N MET A 534 -47.97 14.68 6.02
CA MET A 534 -47.48 13.68 5.08
C MET A 534 -47.16 14.32 3.73
N LEU A 535 -46.05 13.93 3.12
CA LEU A 535 -45.74 14.28 1.74
C LEU A 535 -46.78 13.65 0.82
N ASP A 536 -47.39 14.48 -0.02
CA ASP A 536 -48.27 14.01 -1.08
C ASP A 536 -47.47 13.26 -2.14
N ILE A 537 -47.88 12.03 -2.45
CA ILE A 537 -47.19 11.17 -3.40
C ILE A 537 -47.98 11.17 -4.71
N PRO A 538 -47.40 11.65 -5.82
CA PRO A 538 -48.10 11.64 -7.09
C PRO A 538 -48.35 10.21 -7.57
N VAL A 539 -49.36 10.06 -8.43
CA VAL A 539 -49.53 8.81 -9.19
C VAL A 539 -48.42 8.74 -10.23
N PHE A 540 -47.67 7.63 -10.24
CA PHE A 540 -46.65 7.37 -11.26
C PHE A 540 -47.30 6.57 -12.41
N PRO A 541 -47.46 7.17 -13.61
CA PRO A 541 -47.95 6.43 -14.77
C PRO A 541 -46.91 5.40 -15.26
N GLU A 542 -47.28 4.56 -16.21
CA GLU A 542 -46.30 3.69 -16.90
C GLU A 542 -45.23 4.54 -17.61
N PRO A 543 -43.93 4.25 -17.44
CA PRO A 543 -42.87 5.07 -17.98
C PRO A 543 -42.79 4.94 -19.52
N SER A 544 -42.98 6.05 -20.22
CA SER A 544 -42.73 6.13 -21.66
C SER A 544 -41.25 6.48 -21.95
N LYS A 545 -40.78 6.21 -23.17
CA LYS A 545 -39.43 6.63 -23.61
C LYS A 545 -39.21 8.13 -23.46
N SER A 546 -40.21 8.96 -23.75
CA SER A 546 -40.11 10.41 -23.60
C SER A 546 -39.97 10.83 -22.14
N THR A 547 -40.68 10.16 -21.23
CA THR A 547 -40.64 10.47 -19.80
C THR A 547 -39.29 10.06 -19.19
N LEU A 548 -38.74 8.92 -19.59
CA LEU A 548 -37.39 8.50 -19.16
C LEU A 548 -36.28 9.42 -19.70
N LEU A 549 -36.43 9.93 -20.93
CA LEU A 549 -35.51 10.94 -21.47
C LEU A 549 -35.57 12.25 -20.68
N ALA A 550 -36.77 12.75 -20.41
CA ALA A 550 -36.96 13.94 -19.57
C ALA A 550 -36.41 13.74 -18.15
N GLY A 551 -36.61 12.54 -17.57
CA GLY A 551 -36.05 12.17 -16.27
C GLY A 551 -34.52 12.11 -16.26
N ARG A 552 -33.90 11.62 -17.35
CA ARG A 552 -32.45 11.64 -17.52
C ARG A 552 -31.91 13.07 -17.64
N GLU A 553 -32.59 13.94 -18.38
CA GLU A 553 -32.22 15.35 -18.47
C GLU A 553 -32.31 16.04 -17.11
N ALA A 554 -33.40 15.80 -16.37
CA ALA A 554 -33.58 16.29 -15.01
C ALA A 554 -32.46 15.80 -14.06
N PHE A 555 -32.06 14.53 -14.18
CA PHE A 555 -30.98 13.95 -13.37
C PHE A 555 -29.65 14.69 -13.54
N LEU A 556 -29.36 15.15 -14.77
CA LEU A 556 -28.18 15.96 -15.07
C LEU A 556 -28.34 17.40 -14.59
N GLN A 557 -29.50 18.03 -14.86
CA GLN A 557 -29.75 19.44 -14.55
C GLN A 557 -29.82 19.72 -13.04
N VAL A 558 -30.42 18.80 -12.27
CA VAL A 558 -30.50 18.89 -10.81
C VAL A 558 -29.16 18.57 -10.14
N GLY A 559 -28.21 17.99 -10.88
CA GLY A 559 -26.86 17.69 -10.38
C GLY A 559 -26.74 16.34 -9.67
N CYS A 560 -27.72 15.42 -9.81
CA CYS A 560 -27.64 14.08 -9.21
C CYS A 560 -26.38 13.32 -9.63
N ILE A 561 -25.91 13.53 -10.86
CA ILE A 561 -24.71 12.90 -11.44
C ILE A 561 -23.41 13.25 -10.70
N GLN A 562 -23.37 14.34 -9.92
CA GLN A 562 -22.18 14.72 -9.15
C GLN A 562 -21.82 13.68 -8.07
N CYS A 563 -22.83 12.96 -7.57
CA CYS A 563 -22.67 11.93 -6.55
C CYS A 563 -23.07 10.53 -7.06
N HIS A 564 -24.11 10.44 -7.89
CA HIS A 564 -24.66 9.18 -8.41
C HIS A 564 -24.21 8.93 -9.84
N ARG A 565 -22.90 8.75 -10.04
CA ARG A 565 -22.34 8.47 -11.36
C ARG A 565 -22.85 7.14 -11.93
N LEU A 566 -22.98 7.10 -13.26
CA LEU A 566 -23.44 5.92 -14.01
C LEU A 566 -22.29 5.10 -14.62
N ASP A 567 -21.05 5.56 -14.43
CA ASP A 567 -19.81 4.89 -14.80
C ASP A 567 -19.05 4.44 -13.54
N ASP A 568 -18.00 3.63 -13.72
CA ASP A 568 -17.17 3.10 -12.62
C ASP A 568 -16.18 4.14 -12.06
N ALA A 569 -16.36 5.42 -12.38
CA ALA A 569 -15.46 6.47 -11.95
C ALA A 569 -15.65 6.82 -10.47
N THR A 570 -14.54 7.09 -9.80
CA THR A 570 -14.49 7.45 -8.38
C THR A 570 -15.19 8.79 -8.10
N VAL A 571 -16.07 8.82 -7.09
CA VAL A 571 -16.75 10.05 -6.62
C VAL A 571 -16.15 10.55 -5.31
N PRO A 572 -16.16 11.88 -5.05
CA PRO A 572 -15.68 12.43 -3.78
C PRO A 572 -16.42 11.82 -2.58
N GLN A 573 -15.65 11.44 -1.56
CA GLN A 573 -16.19 10.91 -0.31
C GLN A 573 -17.17 11.89 0.33
N GLN A 574 -18.39 11.41 0.60
CA GLN A 574 -19.45 12.17 1.27
C GLN A 574 -19.49 11.84 2.76
N TRP A 575 -19.90 12.81 3.57
CA TRP A 575 -19.89 12.72 5.03
C TRP A 575 -21.24 13.13 5.62
N ASP A 576 -21.69 12.41 6.64
CA ASP A 576 -22.86 12.83 7.41
C ASP A 576 -22.54 13.94 8.40
N VAL A 577 -23.57 14.48 9.05
CA VAL A 577 -23.44 15.58 10.02
C VAL A 577 -22.56 15.24 11.24
N LEU A 578 -22.21 13.96 11.43
CA LEU A 578 -21.31 13.49 12.47
C LEU A 578 -19.91 13.14 11.93
N GLY A 579 -19.60 13.50 10.68
CA GLY A 579 -18.31 13.23 10.05
C GLY A 579 -18.08 11.77 9.68
N ARG A 580 -19.14 10.94 9.59
CA ARG A 580 -19.02 9.53 9.19
C ARG A 580 -19.21 9.38 7.69
N PRO A 581 -18.50 8.45 7.03
CA PRO A 581 -18.61 8.27 5.59
C PRO A 581 -20.01 7.80 5.17
N THR A 582 -20.62 8.50 4.22
CA THR A 582 -21.90 8.15 3.61
C THR A 582 -21.82 8.17 2.08
N PRO A 583 -21.09 7.22 1.46
CA PRO A 583 -20.95 7.18 0.01
C PRO A 583 -22.32 7.12 -0.69
N ALA A 584 -22.44 7.82 -1.81
CA ALA A 584 -23.63 7.77 -2.65
C ALA A 584 -23.87 6.34 -3.18
N ARG A 585 -25.13 5.98 -3.42
CA ARG A 585 -25.47 4.67 -3.98
C ARG A 585 -25.25 4.65 -5.49
N GLN A 586 -24.60 3.61 -6.00
CA GLN A 586 -24.65 3.19 -7.39
C GLN A 586 -26.06 2.68 -7.68
N LEU A 587 -26.85 3.50 -8.35
CA LEU A 587 -28.30 3.30 -8.50
C LEU A 587 -28.67 2.01 -9.24
N SER A 588 -27.74 1.46 -10.02
CA SER A 588 -27.94 0.22 -10.80
C SER A 588 -27.80 -1.07 -10.00
N VAL A 589 -26.98 -1.09 -8.95
CA VAL A 589 -26.61 -2.32 -8.22
C VAL A 589 -26.91 -2.26 -6.73
N ASP A 590 -26.96 -1.08 -6.12
CA ASP A 590 -27.13 -0.97 -4.69
C ASP A 590 -28.60 -1.09 -4.26
N ALA A 591 -28.84 -1.72 -3.11
CA ALA A 591 -30.18 -1.77 -2.51
C ALA A 591 -30.65 -0.39 -2.04
N PHE A 592 -31.87 0.05 -2.38
CA PHE A 592 -32.42 1.32 -1.90
C PHE A 592 -32.86 1.25 -0.44
N ARG A 593 -32.39 2.19 0.40
CA ARG A 593 -32.81 2.23 1.82
C ARG A 593 -34.21 2.81 1.93
N GLY A 594 -35.12 2.04 2.52
CA GLY A 594 -36.53 2.42 2.67
C GLY A 594 -37.45 1.90 1.58
N GLY A 595 -36.92 1.24 0.53
CA GLY A 595 -37.70 0.66 -0.56
C GLY A 595 -37.25 1.14 -1.94
N SER A 596 -37.45 0.30 -2.96
CA SER A 596 -37.09 0.56 -4.37
C SER A 596 -38.27 0.99 -5.24
N ASP A 597 -39.49 1.02 -4.71
CA ASP A 597 -40.65 1.54 -5.43
C ASP A 597 -40.56 3.06 -5.64
N CYS A 598 -41.21 3.54 -6.69
CA CYS A 598 -41.12 4.96 -7.05
C CYS A 598 -41.69 5.90 -5.98
N ALA A 599 -42.64 5.46 -5.14
CA ALA A 599 -43.11 6.31 -4.04
C ALA A 599 -42.02 6.51 -2.98
N ASN A 600 -41.28 5.46 -2.62
CA ASN A 600 -40.15 5.56 -1.70
C ASN A 600 -38.98 6.33 -2.29
N ILE A 601 -38.63 6.10 -3.56
CA ILE A 601 -37.59 6.88 -4.25
C ILE A 601 -37.97 8.37 -4.32
N TYR A 602 -39.23 8.69 -4.65
CA TYR A 602 -39.75 10.05 -4.66
C TYR A 602 -39.58 10.73 -3.31
N ARG A 603 -39.91 10.05 -2.20
CA ARG A 603 -39.68 10.57 -0.84
C ARG A 603 -38.21 10.92 -0.60
N ARG A 604 -37.27 10.07 -1.04
CA ARG A 604 -35.82 10.32 -0.85
C ARG A 604 -35.31 11.47 -1.72
N ILE A 605 -35.86 11.65 -2.91
CA ILE A 605 -35.55 12.76 -3.81
C ILE A 605 -36.10 14.07 -3.22
N VAL A 606 -37.39 14.11 -2.90
CA VAL A 606 -38.05 15.34 -2.46
C VAL A 606 -37.59 15.75 -1.07
N LEU A 607 -37.60 14.85 -0.09
CA LEU A 607 -37.29 15.18 1.32
C LEU A 607 -35.80 15.09 1.64
N GLY A 608 -34.98 14.65 0.69
CA GLY A 608 -33.59 14.27 0.94
C GLY A 608 -33.47 13.13 1.95
N ILE A 609 -32.26 12.89 2.46
CA ILE A 609 -32.02 11.91 3.53
C ILE A 609 -31.51 12.68 4.77
N PRO A 610 -32.33 12.79 5.83
CA PRO A 610 -31.95 13.55 7.02
C PRO A 610 -30.59 13.15 7.60
N GLY A 611 -29.77 14.16 7.90
CA GLY A 611 -28.46 13.99 8.49
C GLY A 611 -27.37 13.51 7.52
N THR A 612 -27.63 13.34 6.22
CA THR A 612 -26.58 13.02 5.23
C THR A 612 -26.39 14.15 4.21
N SER A 613 -25.40 14.01 3.32
CA SER A 613 -25.17 14.93 2.21
C SER A 613 -26.22 14.85 1.10
N HIS A 614 -27.19 13.92 1.16
CA HIS A 614 -28.23 13.81 0.13
C HIS A 614 -29.30 14.89 0.36
N PRO A 615 -29.34 15.94 -0.47
CA PRO A 615 -30.13 17.12 -0.19
C PRO A 615 -31.62 16.89 -0.39
N GLU A 616 -32.39 17.79 0.19
CA GLU A 616 -33.81 17.99 -0.12
C GLU A 616 -33.93 18.73 -1.45
N LEU A 617 -34.87 18.31 -2.30
CA LEU A 617 -35.05 18.90 -3.62
C LEU A 617 -36.33 19.76 -3.65
N THR A 618 -36.14 21.06 -3.44
CA THR A 618 -37.21 22.07 -3.47
C THR A 618 -37.19 22.89 -4.75
N GLY A 619 -38.35 23.42 -5.17
CA GLY A 619 -38.44 24.35 -6.31
C GLY A 619 -38.41 23.69 -7.69
N VAL A 620 -38.54 22.36 -7.75
CA VAL A 620 -38.66 21.59 -8.99
C VAL A 620 -40.14 21.26 -9.24
N SER A 621 -40.57 21.32 -10.51
CA SER A 621 -41.97 21.02 -10.86
C SER A 621 -42.31 19.56 -10.58
N GLN A 622 -43.58 19.27 -10.26
CA GLN A 622 -44.04 17.91 -9.98
C GLN A 622 -43.82 16.98 -11.19
N GLU A 623 -44.03 17.48 -12.41
CA GLU A 623 -43.79 16.75 -13.66
C GLU A 623 -42.32 16.32 -13.79
N THR A 624 -41.38 17.24 -13.51
CA THR A 624 -39.95 16.94 -13.52
C THR A 624 -39.58 15.95 -12.42
N LEU A 625 -40.15 16.06 -11.21
CA LEU A 625 -39.92 15.12 -10.11
C LEU A 625 -40.44 13.70 -10.43
N ILE A 626 -41.60 13.59 -11.07
CA ILE A 626 -42.16 12.31 -11.53
C ILE A 626 -41.23 11.67 -12.55
N ALA A 627 -40.83 12.41 -13.59
CA ALA A 627 -39.94 11.92 -14.63
C ALA A 627 -38.57 11.49 -14.06
N LEU A 628 -37.98 12.32 -13.19
CA LEU A 628 -36.72 12.02 -12.50
C LEU A 628 -36.82 10.73 -11.67
N THR A 629 -37.90 10.59 -10.89
CA THR A 629 -38.13 9.41 -10.06
C THR A 629 -38.25 8.15 -10.92
N GLN A 630 -39.05 8.18 -11.99
CA GLN A 630 -39.19 7.04 -12.90
C GLN A 630 -37.88 6.68 -13.59
N TYR A 631 -37.06 7.68 -13.95
CA TYR A 631 -35.73 7.42 -14.47
C TYR A 631 -34.86 6.69 -13.44
N VAL A 632 -34.82 7.15 -12.18
CA VAL A 632 -34.08 6.45 -11.11
C VAL A 632 -34.61 5.04 -10.88
N CYS A 633 -35.93 4.84 -10.85
CA CYS A 633 -36.53 3.51 -10.77
C CYS A 633 -36.05 2.59 -11.91
N SER A 634 -35.93 3.13 -13.13
CA SER A 634 -35.51 2.36 -14.31
C SER A 634 -34.04 1.95 -14.32
N LEU A 635 -33.20 2.58 -13.48
CA LEU A 635 -31.77 2.26 -13.42
C LEU A 635 -31.49 0.97 -12.63
N HIS A 636 -32.37 0.59 -11.71
CA HIS A 636 -32.14 -0.55 -10.82
C HIS A 636 -32.23 -1.89 -11.58
N SER A 637 -31.17 -2.70 -11.52
CA SER A 637 -31.18 -4.03 -12.10
C SER A 637 -31.65 -5.06 -11.08
N GLU A 638 -32.78 -5.73 -11.34
CA GLU A 638 -33.25 -6.86 -10.53
C GLU A 638 -32.33 -8.09 -10.60
N THR A 639 -31.39 -8.13 -11.55
CA THR A 639 -30.57 -9.32 -11.86
C THR A 639 -29.21 -9.37 -11.17
N LEU A 640 -28.76 -8.29 -10.52
CA LEU A 640 -27.45 -8.22 -9.87
C LEU A 640 -27.60 -8.39 -8.35
N ALA A 641 -26.76 -9.24 -7.76
CA ALA A 641 -26.68 -9.35 -6.30
C ALA A 641 -26.22 -8.00 -5.74
N PRO A 642 -27.01 -7.33 -4.90
CA PRO A 642 -26.68 -5.97 -4.48
C PRO A 642 -25.46 -5.97 -3.58
N ASN A 643 -24.57 -4.99 -3.79
CA ASN A 643 -23.41 -4.79 -2.91
C ASN A 643 -23.89 -4.60 -1.46
N SER A 644 -23.32 -5.38 -0.53
CA SER A 644 -23.55 -5.15 0.88
C SER A 644 -22.86 -3.86 1.32
N ASN A 645 -23.31 -3.27 2.44
CA ASN A 645 -22.57 -2.14 3.00
C ASN A 645 -21.12 -2.53 3.37
N ALA A 646 -20.84 -3.80 3.69
CA ALA A 646 -19.48 -4.28 3.94
C ALA A 646 -18.61 -4.22 2.67
N ASP A 647 -19.15 -4.63 1.52
CA ASP A 647 -18.45 -4.57 0.22
C ASP A 647 -18.13 -3.11 -0.14
N ARG A 648 -19.08 -2.20 0.10
CA ARG A 648 -18.90 -0.76 -0.09
C ARG A 648 -17.83 -0.19 0.83
N LEU A 649 -17.77 -0.64 2.08
CA LEU A 649 -16.75 -0.21 3.03
C LEU A 649 -15.35 -0.67 2.58
N GLN A 650 -15.25 -1.91 2.09
CA GLN A 650 -14.00 -2.44 1.56
C GLN A 650 -13.51 -1.63 0.35
N GLN A 651 -14.42 -1.28 -0.57
CA GLN A 651 -14.11 -0.42 -1.72
C GLN A 651 -13.60 0.98 -1.29
N LEU A 652 -14.22 1.58 -0.28
CA LEU A 652 -13.77 2.88 0.25
C LEU A 652 -12.36 2.83 0.81
N TYR A 653 -12.02 1.79 1.59
CA TYR A 653 -10.69 1.68 2.18
C TYR A 653 -9.62 1.25 1.18
N SER A 654 -9.96 0.49 0.13
CA SER A 654 -9.01 0.23 -0.95
C SER A 654 -8.62 1.50 -1.70
N MET A 655 -9.53 2.45 -1.87
CA MET A 655 -9.24 3.72 -2.54
C MET A 655 -8.38 4.66 -1.70
N GLN A 656 -8.51 4.63 -0.36
CA GLN A 656 -7.67 5.43 0.54
C GLN A 656 -6.25 4.91 0.73
N ALA A 657 -5.95 3.70 0.26
CA ALA A 657 -4.61 3.13 0.32
C ALA A 657 -3.77 3.43 -0.94
N GLU A 658 -4.39 4.00 -1.98
CA GLU A 658 -3.73 4.39 -3.23
C GLU A 658 -3.33 5.88 -3.27
N ASP A 659 -3.85 6.69 -2.35
CA ASP A 659 -3.43 8.08 -2.05
C ASP A 659 -2.49 8.11 -0.83
#